data_AF-A0A413Z0D0-F1
#
_entry.id   AF-A0A413Z0D0-F1
#
_cell.length_a   1.000
_cell.length_b   1.000
_cell.length_c   1.000
_cell.angle_alpha   90.00
_cell.angle_beta   90.00
_cell.angle_gamma   90.00
#
_symmetry.space_group_name_H-M   'P 1'
#
loop_
_entity.id
_entity.type
_entity.pdbx_description
1 polymer ?
#
loop_
_entity_poly.entity_id
_entity_poly.type
_entity_poly.pdbx_seq_one_letter_code
_entity_poly.pdbx_strand_id
1 'polypeptide(L)'
;MDEIDFSILDMLDIKDIQVACKHADLEILLKPIKDHPDFYKKYVKQLGSNRPDKKSSIVKLYMPRIAFDLFQKGDVTYKGVIVQILENYKSKFEEAMTEYIKPPIDIEEIKAYNAEQLVELYFKIVDVSATDAPIDFYFMMLKLQGVKLDEECSCTIEHQVKQIEKQKKEIADAVFKAEKHIEQKYTQEIAQISKEKRELEKKYSEAKKMNRELAAELEKIKDQIEHQMEELTEKWRAEFDREIMLRQMEEDKEFNALRERKQHDLDLALADDESKKREALKDKLAKEEQQLQEQFKQKKRELDNIIEGLHVELQNNTDRKTQMESELKLLQEEKEQLQGFMNRLKAYEKEYFDNFEQHIIQKKVDTILLSKLGVEGDTITAKTTFSSIVMNADKLQEDTEECDASDNVVDLFDDLCDNISVYFDESSEITSILLSALLSNKAVIVTDDVAYQMVSCISALIDAKTPLMIQMVKQKDDVDKIVGIINESDSYVVYLPGLLDDYDEVSFSIICRQCPRKVIIAGVATLAHLSMMSGGINNYAITMDISNYLHFKKKQALWIGKYSLDSMTVEHDVTKCKEYYNKYFRGLVLNHMMGKKVALDFCFILSIYFDFMQGQIGDILKAVVSKVFDCKADENATTIVEKSEFYIG
;
A
#
# COMPACT_ATOMS: atom_id res chain seq x y z
N MET A 1 1.94 -4.67 84.40
CA MET A 1 2.05 -6.11 84.12
C MET A 1 0.63 -6.55 83.97
N ASP A 2 0.16 -6.58 82.73
CA ASP A 2 -1.15 -7.14 82.42
C ASP A 2 -1.13 -8.61 82.84
N GLU A 3 -2.18 -9.09 83.51
CA GLU A 3 -2.31 -10.50 83.87
C GLU A 3 -2.21 -11.34 82.58
N ILE A 4 -1.19 -12.19 82.49
CA ILE A 4 -1.06 -13.14 81.37
C ILE A 4 -2.23 -14.11 81.47
N ASP A 5 -3.10 -14.13 80.46
CA ASP A 5 -4.21 -15.06 80.40
C ASP A 5 -3.71 -16.45 79.98
N PHE A 6 -3.73 -17.39 80.92
CA PHE A 6 -3.31 -18.76 80.67
C PHE A 6 -4.40 -19.62 80.01
N SER A 7 -5.61 -19.10 79.80
CA SER A 7 -6.76 -19.83 79.25
C SER A 7 -6.52 -20.38 77.84
N ILE A 8 -5.64 -19.75 77.05
CA ILE A 8 -5.27 -20.18 75.70
C ILE A 8 -4.60 -21.57 75.70
N LEU A 9 -3.96 -21.95 76.81
CA LEU A 9 -3.33 -23.27 76.95
C LEU A 9 -4.35 -24.40 77.09
N ASP A 10 -5.56 -24.11 77.59
CA ASP A 10 -6.62 -25.11 77.78
C ASP A 10 -7.22 -25.58 76.44
N MET A 11 -6.98 -24.82 75.36
CA MET A 11 -7.45 -25.16 74.00
C MET A 11 -6.54 -26.14 73.27
N LEU A 12 -5.35 -26.43 73.81
CA LEU A 12 -4.28 -27.14 73.13
C LEU A 12 -3.81 -28.37 73.91
N ASP A 13 -3.44 -29.42 73.20
CA ASP A 13 -2.79 -30.58 73.79
C ASP A 13 -1.26 -30.40 73.88
N ILE A 14 -0.58 -31.34 74.55
CA ILE A 14 0.88 -31.28 74.72
C ILE A 14 1.63 -31.34 73.38
N LYS A 15 1.08 -32.02 72.36
CA LYS A 15 1.69 -32.09 71.02
C LYS A 15 1.57 -30.75 70.31
N ASP A 16 0.44 -30.06 70.44
CA ASP A 16 0.23 -28.72 69.90
C ASP A 16 1.25 -27.72 70.49
N ILE A 17 1.51 -27.79 71.80
CA ILE A 17 2.54 -26.95 72.44
C ILE A 17 3.95 -27.27 71.92
N GLN A 18 4.23 -28.54 71.63
CA GLN A 18 5.49 -28.93 71.00
C GLN A 18 5.63 -28.35 69.58
N VAL A 19 4.54 -28.34 68.81
CA VAL A 19 4.47 -27.73 67.47
C VAL A 19 4.67 -26.21 67.57
N ALA A 20 4.02 -25.54 68.52
CA ALA A 20 4.21 -24.10 68.77
C ALA A 20 5.69 -23.76 69.01
N CYS A 21 6.35 -24.49 69.92
CA CYS A 21 7.76 -24.28 70.22
C CYS A 21 8.67 -24.53 69.00
N LYS A 22 8.35 -25.53 68.16
CA LYS A 22 9.12 -25.88 66.95
C LYS A 22 9.12 -24.78 65.91
N HIS A 23 8.00 -24.07 65.76
CA HIS A 23 7.80 -23.03 64.74
C HIS A 23 7.98 -21.60 65.26
N ALA A 24 8.26 -21.43 66.56
CA ALA A 24 8.37 -20.12 67.20
C ALA A 24 9.57 -19.31 66.71
N ASP A 25 9.43 -17.97 66.77
CA ASP A 25 10.58 -17.09 66.61
C ASP A 25 11.57 -17.38 67.74
N LEU A 26 12.72 -17.90 67.36
CA LEU A 26 13.79 -18.26 68.27
C LEU A 26 14.24 -17.06 69.12
N GLU A 27 14.08 -15.82 68.65
CA GLU A 27 14.41 -14.65 69.44
C GLU A 27 13.52 -14.51 70.68
N ILE A 28 12.23 -14.82 70.52
CA ILE A 28 11.25 -14.81 71.63
C ILE A 28 11.60 -15.91 72.62
N LEU A 29 11.91 -17.12 72.13
CA LEU A 29 12.32 -18.24 72.98
C LEU A 29 13.62 -17.95 73.74
N LEU A 30 14.59 -17.29 73.11
CA LEU A 30 15.91 -17.03 73.71
C LEU A 30 15.90 -15.91 74.76
N LYS A 31 14.92 -15.00 74.70
CA LYS A 31 14.89 -13.79 75.52
C LYS A 31 15.03 -14.07 77.03
N PRO A 32 14.29 -15.01 77.66
CA PRO A 32 14.48 -15.33 79.08
C PRO A 32 15.88 -15.82 79.43
N ILE A 33 16.53 -16.58 78.53
CA ILE A 33 17.89 -17.10 78.73
C ILE A 33 18.93 -15.97 78.59
N LYS A 34 18.70 -15.02 77.68
CA LYS A 34 19.56 -13.84 77.51
C LYS A 34 19.45 -12.88 78.69
N ASP A 35 18.25 -12.70 79.23
CA ASP A 35 17.97 -11.77 80.34
C ASP A 35 18.45 -12.34 81.69
N HIS A 36 18.40 -13.67 81.85
CA HIS A 36 18.81 -14.36 83.09
C HIS A 36 19.75 -15.56 82.83
N PRO A 37 20.97 -15.32 82.30
CA PRO A 37 21.89 -16.40 81.89
C PRO A 37 22.40 -17.23 83.07
N ASP A 38 22.51 -16.65 84.27
CA ASP A 38 22.95 -17.35 85.48
C ASP A 38 21.90 -18.36 85.98
N PHE A 39 20.61 -18.01 85.87
CA PHE A 39 19.50 -18.90 86.25
C PHE A 39 19.40 -20.09 85.28
N TYR A 40 19.54 -19.82 83.97
CA TYR A 40 19.48 -20.84 82.92
C TYR A 40 20.85 -21.41 82.51
N LYS A 41 21.87 -21.34 83.38
CA LYS A 41 23.28 -21.69 83.09
C LYS A 41 23.48 -23.06 82.46
N LYS A 42 22.64 -24.05 82.81
CA LYS A 42 22.65 -25.39 82.21
C LYS A 42 22.34 -25.33 80.70
N TYR A 43 21.35 -24.54 80.32
CA TYR A 43 20.87 -24.41 78.94
C TYR A 43 21.76 -23.46 78.13
N VAL A 44 22.32 -22.41 78.76
CA VAL A 44 23.35 -21.55 78.16
C VAL A 44 24.54 -22.37 77.66
N LYS A 45 25.01 -23.34 78.47
CA LYS A 45 26.07 -24.28 78.06
C LYS A 45 25.67 -25.18 76.90
N GLN A 46 24.42 -25.65 76.86
CA GLN A 46 23.91 -26.47 75.76
C GLN A 46 23.76 -25.69 74.44
N LEU A 47 23.49 -24.39 74.51
CA LEU A 47 23.40 -23.50 73.36
C LEU A 47 24.77 -22.97 72.89
N GLY A 48 25.85 -23.28 73.61
CA GLY A 48 27.25 -23.07 73.21
C GLY A 48 27.79 -21.64 73.32
N SER A 49 27.01 -20.69 73.84
CA SER A 49 27.43 -19.28 74.00
C SER A 49 26.65 -18.60 75.13
N ASN A 50 27.29 -17.68 75.86
CA ASN A 50 26.63 -16.79 76.83
C ASN A 50 25.71 -15.75 76.16
N ARG A 51 25.81 -15.59 74.84
CA ARG A 51 24.90 -14.81 74.01
C ARG A 51 24.46 -15.67 72.82
N PRO A 52 23.46 -16.56 73.01
CA PRO A 52 22.98 -17.42 71.93
C PRO A 52 22.32 -16.58 70.82
N ASP A 53 22.72 -16.80 69.58
CA ASP A 53 22.18 -16.13 68.39
C ASP A 53 21.14 -17.03 67.69
N LYS A 54 19.98 -16.48 67.33
CA LYS A 54 18.94 -17.17 66.56
C LYS A 54 19.42 -17.74 65.22
N LYS A 55 20.50 -17.19 64.65
CA LYS A 55 21.12 -17.71 63.41
C LYS A 55 21.95 -18.97 63.63
N SER A 56 22.37 -19.27 64.87
CA SER A 56 23.21 -20.44 65.19
C SER A 56 22.46 -21.75 64.93
N SER A 57 23.12 -22.69 64.25
CA SER A 57 22.57 -24.03 63.99
C SER A 57 22.28 -24.80 65.28
N ILE A 58 23.08 -24.61 66.32
CA ILE A 58 22.88 -25.24 67.64
C ILE A 58 21.60 -24.68 68.29
N VAL A 59 21.41 -23.37 68.20
CA VAL A 59 20.22 -22.70 68.74
C VAL A 59 18.96 -23.13 68.01
N LYS A 60 18.99 -23.17 66.67
CA LYS A 60 17.88 -23.67 65.85
C LYS A 60 17.47 -25.10 66.21
N LEU A 61 18.45 -25.96 66.51
CA LEU A 61 18.21 -27.37 66.80
C LEU A 61 17.67 -27.60 68.21
N TYR A 62 18.25 -26.94 69.22
CA TYR A 62 17.97 -27.26 70.62
C TYR A 62 17.00 -26.31 71.31
N MET A 63 16.88 -25.05 70.88
CA MET A 63 16.08 -24.06 71.59
C MET A 63 14.58 -24.41 71.67
N PRO A 64 13.93 -24.87 70.59
CA PRO A 64 12.55 -25.34 70.66
C PRO A 64 12.32 -26.43 71.70
N ARG A 65 13.26 -27.39 71.78
CA ARG A 65 13.19 -28.51 72.72
C ARG A 65 13.41 -28.05 74.16
N ILE A 66 14.37 -27.14 74.38
CA ILE A 66 14.65 -26.56 75.69
C ILE A 66 13.43 -25.79 76.21
N ALA A 67 12.79 -24.98 75.36
CA ALA A 67 11.59 -24.24 75.73
C ALA A 67 10.44 -25.16 76.14
N PHE A 68 10.21 -26.21 75.35
CA PHE A 68 9.21 -27.23 75.65
C PHE A 68 9.51 -27.98 76.95
N ASP A 69 10.75 -28.40 77.17
CA ASP A 69 11.17 -29.09 78.41
C ASP A 69 11.00 -28.18 79.65
N LEU A 70 11.25 -26.88 79.53
CA LEU A 70 11.09 -25.91 80.61
C LEU A 70 9.61 -25.66 80.93
N PHE A 71 8.77 -25.58 79.90
CA PHE A 71 7.32 -25.53 80.07
C PHE A 71 6.77 -26.76 80.80
N GLN A 72 7.17 -27.96 80.38
CA GLN A 72 6.73 -29.21 81.02
C GLN A 72 7.17 -29.30 82.48
N LYS A 73 8.32 -28.72 82.84
CA LYS A 73 8.80 -28.63 84.23
C LYS A 73 8.07 -27.59 85.08
N GLY A 74 7.14 -26.84 84.49
CA GLY A 74 6.36 -25.83 85.18
C GLY A 74 7.07 -24.49 85.37
N ASP A 75 8.11 -24.20 84.58
CA ASP A 75 8.78 -22.89 84.63
C ASP A 75 7.80 -21.77 84.25
N VAL A 76 7.54 -20.86 85.20
CA VAL A 76 6.54 -19.80 85.06
C VAL A 76 6.91 -18.82 83.93
N THR A 77 8.20 -18.56 83.74
CA THR A 77 8.70 -17.68 82.68
C THR A 77 8.43 -18.29 81.31
N TYR A 78 8.74 -19.57 81.13
CA TYR A 78 8.51 -20.25 79.85
C TYR A 78 7.03 -20.54 79.57
N LYS A 79 6.20 -20.71 80.62
CA LYS A 79 4.74 -20.69 80.45
C LYS A 79 4.26 -19.36 79.86
N GLY A 80 4.71 -18.23 80.41
CA GLY A 80 4.38 -16.91 79.88
C GLY A 80 4.88 -16.69 78.45
N VAL A 81 6.08 -17.15 78.12
CA VAL A 81 6.64 -17.06 76.76
C VAL A 81 5.82 -17.88 75.75
N ILE A 82 5.37 -19.07 76.13
CA ILE A 82 4.55 -19.90 75.24
C ILE A 82 3.18 -19.25 75.02
N VAL A 83 2.54 -18.71 76.07
CA VAL A 83 1.29 -17.95 75.90
C VAL A 83 1.49 -16.80 74.92
N GLN A 84 2.56 -16.00 75.08
CA GLN A 84 2.88 -14.90 74.17
C GLN A 84 3.04 -15.37 72.70
N ILE A 85 3.65 -16.54 72.49
CA ILE A 85 3.83 -17.13 71.16
C ILE A 85 2.47 -17.53 70.58
N LEU A 86 1.61 -18.17 71.36
CA LEU A 86 0.29 -18.62 70.93
C LEU A 86 -0.65 -17.44 70.61
N GLU A 87 -0.62 -16.37 71.40
CA GLU A 87 -1.40 -15.15 71.12
C GLU A 87 -0.95 -14.47 69.82
N ASN A 88 0.37 -14.43 69.58
CA ASN A 88 0.92 -13.91 68.34
C ASN A 88 0.50 -14.75 67.13
N TYR A 89 0.50 -16.07 67.27
CA TYR A 89 0.02 -16.98 66.23
C TYR A 89 -1.47 -16.83 65.95
N LYS A 90 -2.28 -16.75 67.00
CA LYS A 90 -3.71 -16.48 66.88
C LYS A 90 -3.94 -15.20 66.08
N SER A 91 -3.34 -14.09 66.51
CA SER A 91 -3.47 -12.79 65.83
C SER A 91 -3.03 -12.82 64.36
N LYS A 92 -1.90 -13.46 64.06
CA LYS A 92 -1.41 -13.60 62.68
C LYS A 92 -2.31 -14.44 61.79
N PHE A 93 -2.95 -15.46 62.36
CA PHE A 93 -3.92 -16.24 61.61
C PHE A 93 -5.15 -15.40 61.25
N GLU A 94 -5.65 -14.59 62.20
CA GLU A 94 -6.77 -13.66 61.96
C GLU A 94 -6.42 -12.61 60.90
N GLU A 95 -5.21 -12.05 60.97
CA GLU A 95 -4.66 -11.12 59.97
C GLU A 95 -4.57 -11.79 58.59
N ALA A 96 -4.10 -13.04 58.51
CA ALA A 96 -4.06 -13.82 57.27
C ALA A 96 -5.46 -14.02 56.63
N MET A 97 -6.48 -14.31 57.45
CA MET A 97 -7.85 -14.52 56.97
C MET A 97 -8.51 -13.24 56.47
N THR A 98 -8.16 -12.09 57.04
CA THR A 98 -8.85 -10.81 56.80
C THR A 98 -8.13 -9.89 55.81
N GLU A 99 -6.80 -9.83 55.84
CA GLU A 99 -6.03 -8.90 55.01
C GLU A 99 -5.44 -9.55 53.76
N TYR A 100 -5.06 -10.82 53.86
CA TYR A 100 -4.25 -11.50 52.85
C TYR A 100 -5.03 -12.45 51.95
N ILE A 101 -6.10 -13.08 52.46
CA ILE A 101 -7.00 -13.94 51.67
C ILE A 101 -8.15 -13.09 51.10
N LYS A 102 -8.44 -13.25 49.79
CA LYS A 102 -9.54 -12.56 49.10
C LYS A 102 -10.53 -13.55 48.48
N PRO A 103 -11.84 -13.45 48.78
CA PRO A 103 -12.47 -12.54 49.75
C PRO A 103 -12.06 -12.84 51.21
N PRO A 104 -12.13 -11.85 52.11
CA PRO A 104 -11.81 -12.05 53.52
C PRO A 104 -12.76 -13.08 54.14
N ILE A 105 -12.24 -13.94 55.01
CA ILE A 105 -12.98 -15.03 55.65
C ILE A 105 -13.18 -14.69 57.12
N ASP A 106 -14.42 -14.76 57.60
CA ASP A 106 -14.72 -14.59 59.02
C ASP A 106 -14.35 -15.85 59.82
N ILE A 107 -13.74 -15.66 61.00
CA ILE A 107 -13.27 -16.75 61.86
C ILE A 107 -14.47 -17.60 62.35
N GLU A 108 -15.62 -16.97 62.56
CA GLU A 108 -16.84 -17.69 62.94
C GLU A 108 -17.35 -18.60 61.81
N GLU A 109 -17.11 -18.25 60.54
CA GLU A 109 -17.44 -19.10 59.40
C GLU A 109 -16.55 -20.36 59.37
N ILE A 110 -15.25 -20.20 59.70
CA ILE A 110 -14.28 -21.31 59.71
C ILE A 110 -14.70 -22.41 60.70
N LYS A 111 -15.34 -22.05 61.82
CA LYS A 111 -15.82 -23.03 62.81
C LYS A 111 -16.92 -23.95 62.27
N ALA A 112 -17.59 -23.55 61.18
CA ALA A 112 -18.61 -24.35 60.51
C ALA A 112 -18.08 -25.13 59.29
N TYR A 113 -16.79 -25.00 58.95
CA TYR A 113 -16.22 -25.66 57.77
C TYR A 113 -16.13 -27.18 57.93
N ASN A 114 -16.38 -27.89 56.84
CA ASN A 114 -16.13 -29.32 56.75
C ASN A 114 -14.65 -29.62 56.38
N ALA A 115 -14.27 -30.90 56.37
CA ALA A 115 -12.90 -31.31 56.07
C ALA A 115 -12.39 -30.81 54.71
N GLU A 116 -13.23 -30.83 53.66
CA GLU A 116 -12.85 -30.37 52.32
C GLU A 116 -12.59 -28.86 52.30
N GLN A 117 -13.45 -28.07 52.93
CA GLN A 117 -13.30 -26.62 53.05
C GLN A 117 -12.06 -26.25 53.87
N LEU A 118 -11.72 -27.04 54.90
CA LEU A 118 -10.48 -26.85 55.67
C LEU A 118 -9.23 -27.21 54.86
N VAL A 119 -9.31 -28.16 53.93
CA VAL A 119 -8.22 -28.49 52.97
C VAL A 119 -8.03 -27.35 51.96
N GLU A 120 -9.11 -26.81 51.42
CA GLU A 120 -9.05 -25.63 50.54
C GLU A 120 -8.43 -24.42 51.25
N LEU A 121 -8.85 -24.20 52.50
CA LEU A 121 -8.31 -23.12 53.32
C LEU A 121 -6.81 -23.30 53.59
N TYR A 122 -6.36 -24.53 53.86
CA TYR A 122 -4.93 -24.84 54.00
C TYR A 122 -4.13 -24.41 52.76
N PHE A 123 -4.58 -24.79 51.56
CA PHE A 123 -3.86 -24.40 50.34
C PHE A 123 -3.93 -22.89 50.05
N LYS A 124 -5.05 -22.23 50.36
CA LYS A 124 -5.13 -20.76 50.28
C LYS A 124 -4.12 -20.07 51.21
N ILE A 125 -3.92 -20.59 52.42
CA ILE A 125 -2.95 -20.04 53.36
C ILE A 125 -1.53 -20.27 52.85
N VAL A 126 -1.20 -21.49 52.40
CA VAL A 126 0.13 -21.84 51.89
C VAL A 126 0.49 -21.03 50.65
N ASP A 127 -0.46 -20.82 49.73
CA ASP A 127 -0.25 -20.04 48.51
C ASP A 127 0.08 -18.55 48.82
N VAL A 128 -0.42 -18.02 49.94
CA VAL A 128 -0.23 -16.62 50.33
C VAL A 128 0.97 -16.42 51.29
N SER A 129 1.29 -17.41 52.13
CA SER A 129 2.34 -17.30 53.15
C SER A 129 3.76 -17.49 52.60
N ALA A 130 3.92 -17.94 51.35
CA ALA A 130 5.20 -18.26 50.70
C ALA A 130 6.12 -19.19 51.53
N THR A 131 5.56 -19.86 52.55
CA THR A 131 6.27 -20.74 53.48
C THR A 131 5.54 -22.06 53.59
N ASP A 132 6.30 -23.16 53.50
CA ASP A 132 5.80 -24.52 53.73
C ASP A 132 5.37 -24.66 55.20
N ALA A 133 4.13 -24.29 55.50
CA ALA A 133 3.53 -24.48 56.81
C ALA A 133 3.13 -25.95 56.96
N PRO A 134 3.72 -26.72 57.88
CA PRO A 134 3.34 -28.12 58.06
C PRO A 134 1.88 -28.23 58.50
N ILE A 135 1.22 -29.32 58.09
CA ILE A 135 -0.20 -29.52 58.40
C ILE A 135 -0.48 -29.56 59.92
N ASP A 136 0.44 -30.08 60.72
CA ASP A 136 0.34 -30.08 62.18
C ASP A 136 0.30 -28.65 62.76
N PHE A 137 1.03 -27.73 62.14
CA PHE A 137 1.02 -26.32 62.53
C PHE A 137 -0.30 -25.66 62.14
N TYR A 138 -0.88 -26.03 61.00
CA TYR A 138 -2.20 -25.58 60.59
C TYR A 138 -3.31 -26.05 61.54
N PHE A 139 -3.29 -27.31 61.98
CA PHE A 139 -4.26 -27.81 62.97
C PHE A 139 -4.18 -27.07 64.30
N MET A 140 -2.97 -26.80 64.79
CA MET A 140 -2.79 -25.98 65.99
C MET A 140 -3.39 -24.57 65.82
N MET A 141 -3.18 -23.93 64.66
CA MET A 141 -3.75 -22.61 64.37
C MET A 141 -5.28 -22.63 64.36
N LEU A 142 -5.90 -23.67 63.79
CA LEU A 142 -7.35 -23.84 63.81
C LEU A 142 -7.89 -24.02 65.25
N LYS A 143 -7.21 -24.82 66.08
CA LYS A 143 -7.59 -25.00 67.50
C LYS A 143 -7.52 -23.70 68.29
N LEU A 144 -6.52 -22.84 68.03
CA LEU A 144 -6.40 -21.51 68.65
C LEU A 144 -7.56 -20.55 68.30
N GLN A 145 -8.26 -20.82 67.18
CA GLN A 145 -9.48 -20.10 66.78
C GLN A 145 -10.76 -20.74 67.31
N GLY A 146 -10.65 -21.80 68.10
CA GLY A 146 -11.79 -22.52 68.67
C GLY A 146 -12.46 -23.50 67.70
N VAL A 147 -11.79 -23.86 66.59
CA VAL A 147 -12.26 -24.91 65.68
C VAL A 147 -12.02 -26.27 66.33
N LYS A 148 -13.07 -27.07 66.48
CA LYS A 148 -12.97 -28.42 67.05
C LYS A 148 -12.59 -29.41 65.95
N LEU A 149 -11.38 -29.94 66.04
CA LEU A 149 -10.89 -31.00 65.16
C LEU A 149 -10.95 -32.33 65.90
N ASP A 150 -11.79 -33.25 65.44
CA ASP A 150 -11.72 -34.65 65.89
C ASP A 150 -10.63 -35.42 65.11
N GLU A 151 -10.32 -36.64 65.58
CA GLU A 151 -9.26 -37.46 64.96
C GLU A 151 -9.61 -37.86 63.52
N GLU A 152 -10.90 -38.11 63.22
CA GLU A 152 -11.37 -38.55 61.90
C GLU A 152 -11.26 -37.43 60.85
N CYS A 153 -11.67 -36.21 61.21
CA CYS A 153 -11.53 -35.01 60.39
C CYS A 153 -10.05 -34.69 60.14
N SER A 154 -9.22 -34.75 61.18
CA SER A 154 -7.78 -34.51 61.06
C SER A 154 -7.11 -35.52 60.11
N CYS A 155 -7.44 -36.81 60.22
CA CYS A 155 -6.93 -37.85 59.31
C CYS A 155 -7.38 -37.63 57.86
N THR A 156 -8.63 -37.19 57.67
CA THR A 156 -9.19 -36.92 56.34
C THR A 156 -8.47 -35.74 55.67
N ILE A 157 -8.28 -34.64 56.41
CA ILE A 157 -7.55 -33.46 55.92
C ILE A 157 -6.11 -33.83 55.56
N GLU A 158 -5.40 -34.56 56.43
CA GLU A 158 -4.04 -35.05 56.15
C GLU A 158 -3.95 -35.89 54.88
N HIS A 159 -4.88 -36.83 54.69
CA HIS A 159 -4.88 -37.69 53.51
C HIS A 159 -5.11 -36.88 52.23
N GLN A 160 -6.11 -35.99 52.24
CA GLN A 160 -6.44 -35.15 51.08
C GLN A 160 -5.31 -34.17 50.73
N VAL A 161 -4.68 -33.51 51.71
CA VAL A 161 -3.53 -32.65 51.48
C VAL A 161 -2.37 -33.42 50.84
N LYS A 162 -2.00 -34.57 51.41
CA LYS A 162 -0.92 -35.43 50.85
C LYS A 162 -1.21 -35.88 49.42
N GLN A 163 -2.47 -36.20 49.12
CA GLN A 163 -2.90 -36.61 47.77
C GLN A 163 -2.78 -35.46 46.76
N ILE A 164 -3.25 -34.25 47.13
CA ILE A 164 -3.20 -33.07 46.28
C ILE A 164 -1.74 -32.63 46.04
N GLU A 165 -0.90 -32.62 47.06
CA GLU A 165 0.53 -32.31 46.94
C GLU A 165 1.24 -33.28 45.98
N LYS A 166 0.91 -34.58 46.06
CA LYS A 166 1.44 -35.59 45.13
C LYS A 166 1.01 -35.32 43.69
N GLN A 167 -0.27 -35.00 43.47
CA GLN A 167 -0.79 -34.67 42.13
C GLN A 167 -0.15 -33.41 41.56
N LYS A 168 -0.02 -32.34 42.36
CA LYS A 168 0.67 -31.09 41.94
C LYS A 168 2.10 -31.38 41.47
N LYS A 169 2.83 -32.25 42.18
CA LYS A 169 4.19 -32.63 41.82
C LYS A 169 4.25 -33.44 40.51
N GLU A 170 3.35 -34.40 40.32
CA GLU A 170 3.28 -35.20 39.09
C GLU A 170 2.96 -34.32 37.86
N ILE A 171 2.07 -33.33 38.01
CA ILE A 171 1.76 -32.35 36.97
C ILE A 171 3.00 -31.50 36.65
N ALA A 172 3.69 -30.98 37.66
CA ALA A 172 4.90 -30.17 37.44
C ALA A 172 6.00 -30.96 36.71
N ASP A 173 6.22 -32.23 37.07
CA ASP A 173 7.19 -33.10 36.40
C ASP A 173 6.79 -33.41 34.94
N ALA A 174 5.49 -33.54 34.65
CA ALA A 174 4.99 -33.75 33.30
C ALA A 174 5.16 -32.49 32.42
N VAL A 175 4.84 -31.32 32.97
CA VAL A 175 5.03 -30.02 32.29
C VAL A 175 6.50 -29.80 31.95
N PHE A 176 7.41 -30.01 32.90
CA PHE A 176 8.85 -29.86 32.68
C PHE A 176 9.38 -30.77 31.57
N LYS A 177 8.91 -32.03 31.50
CA LYS A 177 9.29 -32.96 30.42
C LYS A 177 8.76 -32.52 29.06
N ALA A 178 7.54 -32.01 29.00
CA ALA A 178 6.93 -31.53 27.76
C ALA A 178 7.67 -30.29 27.22
N GLU A 179 7.97 -29.32 28.08
CA GLU A 179 8.74 -28.12 27.72
C GLU A 179 10.12 -28.47 27.14
N LYS A 180 10.85 -29.36 27.82
CA LYS A 180 12.16 -29.82 27.34
C LYS A 180 12.09 -30.50 25.97
N HIS A 181 11.03 -31.27 25.72
CA HIS A 181 10.84 -31.93 24.42
C HIS A 181 10.53 -30.92 23.30
N ILE A 182 9.74 -29.89 23.60
CA ILE A 182 9.41 -28.81 22.66
C ILE A 182 10.68 -28.03 22.31
N GLU A 183 11.50 -27.68 23.30
CA GLU A 183 12.77 -26.97 23.09
C GLU A 183 13.72 -27.76 22.18
N GLN A 184 13.85 -29.07 22.41
CA GLN A 184 14.67 -29.94 21.56
C GLN A 184 14.18 -29.99 20.10
N LYS A 185 12.86 -30.03 19.87
CA LYS A 185 12.29 -30.00 18.52
C LYS A 185 12.60 -28.68 17.80
N TYR A 186 12.40 -27.54 18.46
CA TYR A 186 12.72 -26.24 17.88
C TYR A 186 14.21 -26.12 17.52
N THR A 187 15.10 -26.63 18.38
CA THR A 187 16.53 -26.57 18.12
C THR A 187 16.92 -27.39 16.88
N GLN A 188 16.27 -28.55 16.67
CA GLN A 188 16.48 -29.39 15.49
C GLN A 188 15.94 -28.74 14.21
N GLU A 189 14.74 -28.14 14.25
CA GLU A 189 14.16 -27.43 13.11
C GLU A 189 15.01 -26.23 12.68
N ILE A 190 15.52 -25.44 13.63
CA ILE A 190 16.43 -24.32 13.34
C ILE A 190 17.71 -24.81 12.64
N ALA A 191 18.29 -25.92 13.11
CA ALA A 191 19.48 -26.50 12.49
C ALA A 191 19.22 -26.98 11.05
N GLN A 192 18.05 -27.57 10.81
CA GLN A 192 17.63 -28.04 9.48
C GLN A 192 17.44 -26.87 8.51
N ILE A 193 16.70 -25.83 8.92
CA ILE A 193 16.48 -24.61 8.12
C ILE A 193 17.82 -23.93 7.78
N SER A 194 18.74 -23.86 8.75
CA SER A 194 20.07 -23.28 8.54
C SER A 194 20.89 -24.05 7.49
N LYS A 195 20.75 -25.38 7.45
CA LYS A 195 21.39 -26.23 6.43
C LYS A 195 20.79 -25.98 5.04
N GLU A 196 19.47 -25.97 4.92
CA GLU A 196 18.77 -25.72 3.66
C GLU A 196 19.08 -24.33 3.09
N LYS A 197 19.14 -23.31 3.95
CA LYS A 197 19.55 -21.95 3.54
C LYS A 197 20.95 -21.94 2.92
N ARG A 198 21.93 -22.62 3.52
CA ARG A 198 23.30 -22.70 2.98
C ARG A 198 23.36 -23.43 1.63
N GLU A 199 22.53 -24.46 1.44
CA GLU A 199 22.44 -25.17 0.17
C GLU A 199 21.81 -24.29 -0.92
N LEU A 200 20.78 -23.51 -0.58
CA LEU A 200 20.15 -22.55 -1.49
C LEU A 200 21.12 -21.43 -1.90
N GLU A 201 21.86 -20.87 -0.94
CA GLU A 201 22.86 -19.82 -1.20
C GLU A 201 23.96 -20.29 -2.17
N LYS A 202 24.40 -21.56 -2.05
CA LYS A 202 25.35 -22.14 -3.00
C LYS A 202 24.75 -22.22 -4.41
N LYS A 203 23.55 -22.78 -4.56
CA LYS A 203 22.87 -22.87 -5.87
C LYS A 203 22.65 -21.49 -6.49
N TYR A 204 22.28 -20.50 -5.69
CA TYR A 204 22.13 -19.12 -6.15
C TYR A 204 23.46 -18.53 -6.63
N SER A 205 24.56 -18.77 -5.91
CA SER A 205 25.88 -18.29 -6.33
C SER A 205 26.35 -18.92 -7.65
N GLU A 206 26.05 -20.21 -7.87
CA GLU A 206 26.35 -20.92 -9.10
C GLU A 206 25.51 -20.39 -10.27
N ALA A 207 24.21 -20.22 -10.08
CA ALA A 207 23.30 -19.64 -11.08
C ALA A 207 23.72 -18.21 -11.46
N LYS A 208 24.09 -17.39 -10.48
CA LYS A 208 24.57 -16.01 -10.72
C LYS A 208 25.85 -15.99 -11.54
N LYS A 209 26.76 -16.94 -11.33
CA LYS A 209 27.98 -17.07 -12.13
C LYS A 209 27.65 -17.45 -13.58
N MET A 210 26.79 -18.45 -13.77
CA MET A 210 26.35 -18.89 -15.09
C MET A 210 25.65 -17.76 -15.86
N ASN A 211 24.82 -16.97 -15.19
CA ASN A 211 24.12 -15.85 -15.82
C ASN A 211 25.08 -14.73 -16.28
N ARG A 212 26.18 -14.49 -15.54
CA ARG A 212 27.25 -13.57 -15.96
C ARG A 212 28.00 -14.08 -17.18
N GLU A 213 28.26 -15.39 -17.25
CA GLU A 213 28.92 -16.02 -18.40
C GLU A 213 28.05 -15.91 -19.65
N LEU A 214 26.75 -16.23 -19.55
CA LEU A 214 25.76 -16.07 -20.64
C LEU A 214 25.62 -14.61 -21.10
N ALA A 215 25.56 -13.65 -20.17
CA ALA A 215 25.49 -12.23 -20.52
C ALA A 215 26.73 -11.77 -21.32
N ALA A 216 27.92 -12.25 -20.95
CA ALA A 216 29.15 -11.94 -21.68
C ALA A 216 29.20 -12.60 -23.07
N GLU A 217 28.60 -13.77 -23.24
CA GLU A 217 28.45 -14.42 -24.55
C GLU A 217 27.45 -13.67 -25.45
N LEU A 218 26.33 -13.22 -24.90
CA LEU A 218 25.35 -12.40 -25.63
C LEU A 218 25.95 -11.10 -26.15
N GLU A 219 26.77 -10.43 -25.34
CA GLU A 219 27.42 -9.19 -25.76
C GLU A 219 28.40 -9.43 -26.91
N LYS A 220 29.20 -10.50 -26.85
CA LYS A 220 30.08 -10.88 -27.96
C LYS A 220 29.31 -11.18 -29.25
N ILE A 221 28.12 -11.79 -29.15
CA ILE A 221 27.28 -12.07 -30.32
C ILE A 221 26.71 -10.77 -30.90
N LYS A 222 26.30 -9.82 -30.05
CA LYS A 222 25.84 -8.49 -30.50
C LYS A 222 26.94 -7.74 -31.25
N ASP A 223 28.15 -7.69 -30.69
CA ASP A 223 29.30 -7.04 -31.32
C ASP A 223 29.59 -7.65 -32.72
N GLN A 224 29.47 -8.98 -32.84
CA GLN A 224 29.65 -9.67 -34.12
C GLN A 224 28.56 -9.31 -35.14
N ILE A 225 27.30 -9.20 -34.71
CA ILE A 225 26.18 -8.82 -35.57
C ILE A 225 26.34 -7.37 -36.03
N GLU A 226 26.69 -6.44 -35.14
CA GLU A 226 26.93 -5.03 -35.48
C GLU A 226 28.05 -4.88 -36.50
N HIS A 227 29.19 -5.55 -36.28
CA HIS A 227 30.29 -5.53 -37.25
C HIS A 227 29.87 -6.10 -38.61
N GLN A 228 29.08 -7.17 -38.66
CA GLN A 228 28.57 -7.71 -39.93
C GLN A 228 27.60 -6.76 -40.64
N MET A 229 26.75 -6.07 -39.87
CA MET A 229 25.83 -5.07 -40.42
C MET A 229 26.59 -3.87 -41.00
N GLU A 230 27.64 -3.40 -40.33
CA GLU A 230 28.50 -2.32 -40.83
C GLU A 230 29.19 -2.72 -42.16
N GLU A 231 29.80 -3.91 -42.21
CA GLU A 231 30.42 -4.42 -43.44
C GLU A 231 29.43 -4.53 -44.61
N LEU A 232 28.21 -5.02 -44.35
CA LEU A 232 27.16 -5.12 -45.38
C LEU A 232 26.70 -3.74 -45.86
N THR A 233 26.55 -2.80 -44.93
CA THR A 233 26.14 -1.43 -45.24
C THR A 233 27.20 -0.72 -46.10
N GLU A 234 28.47 -0.90 -45.79
CA GLU A 234 29.58 -0.32 -46.54
C GLU A 234 29.69 -0.93 -47.96
N LYS A 235 29.52 -2.24 -48.09
CA LYS A 235 29.43 -2.91 -49.41
C LYS A 235 28.28 -2.36 -50.25
N TRP A 236 27.10 -2.21 -49.65
CA TRP A 236 25.92 -1.70 -50.35
C TRP A 236 26.10 -0.25 -50.81
N ARG A 237 26.68 0.62 -49.97
CA ARG A 237 27.04 2.00 -50.35
C ARG A 237 28.02 2.04 -51.51
N ALA A 238 29.07 1.21 -51.46
CA ALA A 238 30.06 1.16 -52.54
C ALA A 238 29.49 0.65 -53.87
N GLU A 239 28.51 -0.26 -53.85
CA GLU A 239 27.79 -0.69 -55.04
C GLU A 239 26.86 0.41 -55.57
N PHE A 240 26.11 1.07 -54.68
CA PHE A 240 25.22 2.17 -55.04
C PHE A 240 25.97 3.34 -55.69
N ASP A 241 27.12 3.73 -55.13
CA ASP A 241 27.95 4.81 -55.69
C ASP A 241 28.53 4.45 -57.07
N ARG A 242 28.91 3.18 -57.29
CA ARG A 242 29.34 2.71 -58.62
C ARG A 242 28.22 2.78 -59.65
N GLU A 243 27.00 2.39 -59.27
CA GLU A 243 25.82 2.43 -60.13
C GLU A 243 25.51 3.87 -60.60
N ILE A 244 25.57 4.85 -59.67
CA ILE A 244 25.38 6.27 -59.99
C ILE A 244 26.47 6.76 -60.94
N MET A 245 27.73 6.42 -60.67
CA MET A 245 28.85 6.84 -61.50
C MET A 245 28.74 6.29 -62.94
N LEU A 246 28.29 5.04 -63.09
CA LEU A 246 28.06 4.42 -64.40
C LEU A 246 26.95 5.14 -65.18
N ARG A 247 25.82 5.46 -64.55
CA ARG A 247 24.74 6.23 -65.21
C ARG A 247 25.21 7.60 -65.66
N GLN A 248 25.94 8.33 -64.83
CA GLN A 248 26.49 9.64 -65.20
C GLN A 248 27.43 9.55 -66.41
N MET A 249 28.29 8.51 -66.46
CA MET A 249 29.16 8.29 -67.62
C MET A 249 28.39 7.94 -68.90
N GLU A 250 27.23 7.27 -68.81
CA GLU A 250 26.37 6.99 -69.95
C GLU A 250 25.66 8.24 -70.44
N GLU A 251 25.09 9.04 -69.54
CA GLU A 251 24.45 10.33 -69.86
C GLU A 251 25.44 11.31 -70.52
N ASP A 252 26.68 11.39 -70.02
CA ASP A 252 27.74 12.23 -70.61
C ASP A 252 28.17 11.75 -72.01
N LYS A 253 28.18 10.44 -72.26
CA LYS A 253 28.46 9.89 -73.60
C LYS A 253 27.35 10.24 -74.59
N GLU A 254 26.09 10.12 -74.18
CA GLU A 254 24.94 10.47 -75.02
C GLU A 254 24.92 11.97 -75.35
N PHE A 255 25.21 12.82 -74.36
CA PHE A 255 25.28 14.26 -74.55
C PHE A 255 26.40 14.67 -75.53
N ASN A 256 27.59 14.08 -75.40
CA ASN A 256 28.70 14.36 -76.31
C ASN A 256 28.42 13.88 -77.75
N ALA A 257 27.83 12.69 -77.93
CA ALA A 257 27.45 12.20 -79.25
C ALA A 257 26.41 13.08 -79.94
N LEU A 258 25.44 13.63 -79.18
CA LEU A 258 24.44 14.56 -79.70
C LEU A 258 25.06 15.91 -80.11
N ARG A 259 26.05 16.39 -79.35
CA ARG A 259 26.79 17.61 -79.65
C ARG A 259 27.60 17.47 -80.94
N GLU A 260 28.33 16.37 -81.10
CA GLU A 260 29.14 16.11 -82.30
C GLU A 260 28.28 15.98 -83.57
N ARG A 261 27.11 15.31 -83.49
CA ARG A 261 26.16 15.25 -84.62
C ARG A 261 25.68 16.63 -85.06
N LYS A 262 25.28 17.47 -84.10
CA LYS A 262 24.83 18.84 -84.40
C LYS A 262 25.93 19.72 -84.98
N GLN A 263 27.18 19.48 -84.59
CA GLN A 263 28.32 20.22 -85.09
C GLN A 263 28.69 19.76 -86.52
N HIS A 264 28.59 18.46 -86.80
CA HIS A 264 28.75 17.90 -88.15
C HIS A 264 27.65 18.37 -89.12
N ASP A 265 26.40 18.43 -88.67
CA ASP A 265 25.27 18.94 -89.47
C ASP A 265 25.43 20.45 -89.77
N LEU A 266 26.09 21.21 -88.89
CA LEU A 266 26.39 22.62 -89.10
C LEU A 266 27.56 22.83 -90.08
N ASP A 267 28.58 21.97 -90.03
CA ASP A 267 29.74 22.02 -90.91
C ASP A 267 29.40 21.56 -92.34
N LEU A 268 28.47 20.61 -92.51
CA LEU A 268 27.92 20.18 -93.81
C LEU A 268 27.03 21.24 -94.48
N ALA A 269 26.45 22.15 -93.69
CA ALA A 269 25.58 23.22 -94.19
C ALA A 269 26.34 24.45 -94.72
N LEU A 270 27.66 24.53 -94.51
CA LEU A 270 28.50 25.71 -94.82
C LEU A 270 29.52 25.52 -95.96
N ALA A 271 29.51 24.38 -96.67
CA ALA A 271 30.38 24.14 -97.82
C ALA A 271 29.57 23.99 -99.14
N ASP A 272 29.69 25.01 -100.00
CA ASP A 272 29.32 25.10 -101.42
C ASP A 272 27.83 25.33 -101.80
N ASP A 273 27.49 26.61 -101.88
CA ASP A 273 26.97 27.34 -103.07
C ASP A 273 26.37 26.50 -104.22
N GLU A 274 25.27 26.84 -104.88
CA GLU A 274 24.24 27.85 -104.70
C GLU A 274 23.15 27.56 -105.76
N SER A 275 22.06 28.31 -105.72
CA SER A 275 21.36 28.78 -106.92
C SER A 275 20.30 27.90 -107.65
N LYS A 276 20.12 26.59 -107.40
CA LYS A 276 19.02 25.83 -108.08
C LYS A 276 18.00 25.06 -107.21
N LYS A 277 18.16 25.01 -105.88
CA LYS A 277 17.16 24.39 -104.97
C LYS A 277 16.29 25.41 -104.20
N ARG A 278 16.56 26.72 -104.31
CA ARG A 278 15.89 27.78 -103.51
C ARG A 278 14.41 27.98 -103.84
N GLU A 279 13.94 27.65 -105.04
CA GLU A 279 12.53 27.87 -105.41
C GLU A 279 11.60 26.74 -104.99
N ALA A 280 12.03 25.48 -105.06
CA ALA A 280 11.22 24.34 -104.61
C ALA A 280 11.22 24.15 -103.08
N LEU A 281 12.26 24.63 -102.39
CA LEU A 281 12.32 24.62 -100.93
C LEU A 281 11.54 25.77 -100.29
N LYS A 282 11.34 26.92 -100.96
CA LYS A 282 10.55 28.04 -100.41
C LYS A 282 9.10 27.65 -100.13
N ASP A 283 8.47 26.88 -101.01
CA ASP A 283 7.08 26.45 -100.83
C ASP A 283 6.90 25.33 -99.78
N LYS A 284 7.93 24.50 -99.56
CA LYS A 284 7.93 23.50 -98.48
C LYS A 284 8.33 24.10 -97.13
N LEU A 285 9.32 25.00 -97.10
CA LEU A 285 9.70 25.77 -95.91
C LEU A 285 8.58 26.69 -95.46
N ALA A 286 7.81 27.33 -96.35
CA ALA A 286 6.68 28.17 -95.93
C ALA A 286 5.57 27.36 -95.25
N LYS A 287 5.33 26.10 -95.69
CA LYS A 287 4.34 25.21 -95.07
C LYS A 287 4.84 24.61 -93.76
N GLU A 288 6.10 24.21 -93.69
CA GLU A 288 6.73 23.72 -92.45
C GLU A 288 6.94 24.86 -91.44
N GLU A 289 7.29 26.09 -91.86
CA GLU A 289 7.32 27.27 -90.99
C GLU A 289 5.94 27.63 -90.46
N GLN A 290 4.88 27.52 -91.28
CA GLN A 290 3.52 27.71 -90.78
C GLN A 290 3.15 26.66 -89.73
N GLN A 291 3.42 25.37 -89.98
CA GLN A 291 3.15 24.32 -88.99
C GLN A 291 4.00 24.48 -87.72
N LEU A 292 5.28 24.82 -87.85
CA LEU A 292 6.16 25.04 -86.70
C LEU A 292 5.77 26.31 -85.94
N GLN A 293 5.36 27.38 -86.61
CA GLN A 293 4.81 28.59 -85.97
C GLN A 293 3.48 28.32 -85.26
N GLU A 294 2.61 27.48 -85.83
CA GLU A 294 1.35 27.08 -85.19
C GLU A 294 1.62 26.25 -83.93
N GLN A 295 2.55 25.28 -84.01
CA GLN A 295 2.97 24.48 -82.85
C GLN A 295 3.70 25.30 -81.79
N PHE A 296 4.57 26.25 -82.20
CA PHE A 296 5.19 27.18 -81.26
C PHE A 296 4.16 28.12 -80.63
N LYS A 297 3.15 28.59 -81.37
CA LYS A 297 2.05 29.38 -80.81
C LYS A 297 1.21 28.57 -79.84
N GLN A 298 0.93 27.29 -80.12
CA GLN A 298 0.22 26.41 -79.19
C GLN A 298 1.04 26.15 -77.93
N LYS A 299 2.29 25.70 -78.05
CA LYS A 299 3.17 25.49 -76.89
C LYS A 299 3.43 26.77 -76.10
N LYS A 300 3.54 27.91 -76.78
CA LYS A 300 3.68 29.21 -76.12
C LYS A 300 2.41 29.57 -75.34
N ARG A 301 1.21 29.35 -75.90
CA ARG A 301 -0.05 29.53 -75.15
C ARG A 301 -0.18 28.56 -73.98
N GLU A 302 0.22 27.30 -74.14
CA GLU A 302 0.22 26.32 -73.05
C GLU A 302 1.18 26.74 -71.93
N LEU A 303 2.40 27.15 -72.27
CA LEU A 303 3.37 27.66 -71.31
C LEU A 303 2.93 28.98 -70.68
N ASP A 304 2.35 29.90 -71.45
CA ASP A 304 1.80 31.16 -70.93
C ASP A 304 0.64 30.87 -69.95
N ASN A 305 -0.25 29.90 -70.25
CA ASN A 305 -1.30 29.47 -69.33
C ASN A 305 -0.75 28.81 -68.05
N ILE A 306 0.32 28.01 -68.16
CA ILE A 306 0.99 27.41 -66.99
C ILE A 306 1.67 28.48 -66.16
N ILE A 307 2.34 29.45 -66.79
CA ILE A 307 2.98 30.59 -66.12
C ILE A 307 1.92 31.46 -65.43
N GLU A 308 0.76 31.66 -66.05
CA GLU A 308 -0.36 32.39 -65.47
C GLU A 308 -0.97 31.63 -64.28
N GLY A 309 -1.15 30.30 -64.40
CA GLY A 309 -1.56 29.44 -63.29
C GLY A 309 -0.58 29.47 -62.11
N LEU A 310 0.72 29.38 -62.38
CA LEU A 310 1.77 29.49 -61.37
C LEU A 310 1.83 30.90 -60.74
N HIS A 311 1.56 31.97 -61.51
CA HIS A 311 1.44 33.32 -60.96
C HIS A 311 0.24 33.44 -60.02
N VAL A 312 -0.89 32.82 -60.36
CA VAL A 312 -2.08 32.80 -59.48
C VAL A 312 -1.80 32.00 -58.20
N GLU A 313 -1.12 30.85 -58.29
CA GLU A 313 -0.71 30.09 -57.10
C GLU A 313 0.31 30.84 -56.24
N LEU A 314 1.26 31.52 -56.87
CA LEU A 314 2.26 32.34 -56.17
C LEU A 314 1.60 33.55 -55.50
N GLN A 315 0.62 34.18 -56.15
CA GLN A 315 -0.18 35.25 -55.55
C GLN A 315 -1.01 34.74 -54.37
N ASN A 316 -1.72 33.61 -54.52
CA ASN A 316 -2.49 33.00 -53.42
C ASN A 316 -1.62 32.62 -52.22
N ASN A 317 -0.40 32.12 -52.46
CA ASN A 317 0.55 31.83 -51.39
C ASN A 317 1.10 33.10 -50.74
N THR A 318 1.27 34.18 -51.51
CA THR A 318 1.70 35.48 -50.98
C THR A 318 0.58 36.12 -50.12
N ASP A 319 -0.67 36.00 -50.55
CA ASP A 319 -1.84 36.47 -49.82
C ASP A 319 -2.06 35.65 -48.52
N ARG A 320 -1.89 34.31 -48.57
CA ARG A 320 -1.89 33.47 -47.36
C ARG A 320 -0.75 33.82 -46.41
N LYS A 321 0.45 34.10 -46.94
CA LYS A 321 1.60 34.50 -46.12
C LYS A 321 1.31 35.82 -45.40
N THR A 322 0.79 36.83 -46.11
CA THR A 322 0.43 38.11 -45.49
C THR A 322 -0.70 37.97 -44.47
N GLN A 323 -1.68 37.09 -44.71
CA GLN A 323 -2.71 36.76 -43.74
C GLN A 323 -2.13 36.11 -42.47
N MET A 324 -1.26 35.10 -42.61
CA MET A 324 -0.59 34.46 -41.46
C MET A 324 0.33 35.44 -40.71
N GLU A 325 1.02 36.34 -41.39
CA GLU A 325 1.82 37.40 -40.76
C GLU A 325 0.95 38.38 -39.96
N SER A 326 -0.27 38.67 -40.44
CA SER A 326 -1.23 39.51 -39.71
C SER A 326 -1.81 38.81 -38.47
N GLU A 327 -2.09 37.51 -38.56
CA GLU A 327 -2.55 36.68 -37.44
C GLU A 327 -1.45 36.52 -36.38
N LEU A 328 -0.20 36.30 -36.79
CA LEU A 328 0.96 36.29 -35.88
C LEU A 328 1.10 37.62 -35.13
N LYS A 329 0.89 38.75 -35.82
CA LYS A 329 0.96 40.07 -35.20
C LYS A 329 -0.15 40.28 -34.17
N LEU A 330 -1.38 39.84 -34.47
CA LEU A 330 -2.51 39.88 -33.54
C LEU A 330 -2.27 38.99 -32.31
N LEU A 331 -1.80 37.76 -32.51
CA LEU A 331 -1.44 36.83 -31.42
C LEU A 331 -0.31 37.39 -30.54
N GLN A 332 0.62 38.14 -31.13
CA GLN A 332 1.71 38.75 -30.40
C GLN A 332 1.24 39.97 -29.57
N GLU A 333 0.30 40.76 -30.11
CA GLU A 333 -0.39 41.81 -29.36
C GLU A 333 -1.24 41.21 -28.21
N GLU A 334 -1.92 40.09 -28.44
CA GLU A 334 -2.71 39.38 -27.42
C GLU A 334 -1.81 38.80 -26.31
N LYS A 335 -0.65 38.25 -26.69
CA LYS A 335 0.38 37.81 -25.75
C LYS A 335 0.88 38.96 -24.87
N GLU A 336 1.15 40.13 -25.44
CA GLU A 336 1.56 41.31 -24.66
C GLU A 336 0.45 41.80 -23.72
N GLN A 337 -0.82 41.75 -24.15
CA GLN A 337 -1.97 42.08 -23.31
C GLN A 337 -2.14 41.09 -22.15
N LEU A 338 -2.02 39.79 -22.42
CA LEU A 338 -2.05 38.73 -21.40
C LEU A 338 -0.89 38.87 -20.42
N GLN A 339 0.32 39.17 -20.89
CA GLN A 339 1.48 39.44 -20.05
C GLN A 339 1.23 40.65 -19.13
N GLY A 340 0.64 41.73 -19.67
CA GLY A 340 0.22 42.89 -18.92
C GLY A 340 -0.90 42.61 -17.92
N PHE A 341 -1.81 41.68 -18.22
CA PHE A 341 -2.84 41.21 -17.29
C PHE A 341 -2.24 40.35 -16.17
N MET A 342 -1.29 39.48 -16.51
CA MET A 342 -0.57 38.64 -15.56
C MET A 342 0.26 39.47 -14.57
N ASN A 343 0.91 40.53 -15.06
CA ASN A 343 1.62 41.48 -14.19
C ASN A 343 0.66 42.26 -13.27
N ARG A 344 -0.54 42.60 -13.74
CA ARG A 344 -1.59 43.20 -12.91
C ARG A 344 -2.13 42.23 -11.86
N LEU A 345 -2.32 40.96 -12.21
CA LEU A 345 -2.74 39.92 -11.26
C LEU A 345 -1.68 39.65 -10.19
N LYS A 346 -0.39 39.63 -10.56
CA LYS A 346 0.69 39.52 -9.58
C LYS A 346 0.79 40.74 -8.66
N ALA A 347 0.52 41.94 -9.17
CA ALA A 347 0.41 43.14 -8.34
C ALA A 347 -0.80 43.08 -7.40
N TYR A 348 -1.95 42.59 -7.90
CA TYR A 348 -3.16 42.40 -7.10
C TYR A 348 -3.00 41.30 -6.05
N GLU A 349 -2.35 40.19 -6.36
CA GLU A 349 -2.02 39.13 -5.42
C GLU A 349 -1.17 39.68 -4.27
N LYS A 350 -0.14 40.46 -4.60
CA LYS A 350 0.69 41.14 -3.62
C LYS A 350 -0.11 42.11 -2.75
N GLU A 351 -0.99 42.91 -3.35
CA GLU A 351 -1.84 43.87 -2.63
C GLU A 351 -2.92 43.18 -1.77
N TYR A 352 -3.43 42.02 -2.21
CA TYR A 352 -4.41 41.21 -1.49
C TYR A 352 -3.80 40.52 -0.26
N PHE A 353 -2.55 40.05 -0.37
CA PHE A 353 -1.80 39.52 0.77
C PHE A 353 -1.35 40.63 1.74
N ASP A 354 -0.95 41.79 1.23
CA ASP A 354 -0.56 42.94 2.06
C ASP A 354 -1.77 43.52 2.84
N ASN A 355 -3.01 43.38 2.34
CA ASN A 355 -4.26 43.82 2.98
C ASN A 355 -5.15 42.67 3.49
N PHE A 356 -4.58 41.47 3.69
CA PHE A 356 -5.33 40.26 4.03
C PHE A 356 -6.19 40.40 5.30
N GLU A 357 -5.70 41.14 6.31
CA GLU A 357 -6.45 41.41 7.54
C GLU A 357 -7.67 42.31 7.31
N GLN A 358 -7.60 43.31 6.42
CA GLN A 358 -8.75 44.15 6.07
C GLN A 358 -9.80 43.34 5.31
N HIS A 359 -9.40 42.43 4.41
CA HIS A 359 -10.33 41.57 3.67
C HIS A 359 -11.05 40.55 4.58
N ILE A 360 -10.40 40.03 5.63
CA ILE A 360 -11.07 39.18 6.64
C ILE A 360 -12.10 39.99 7.45
N ILE A 361 -11.76 41.23 7.82
CA ILE A 361 -12.69 42.11 8.53
C ILE A 361 -13.89 42.44 7.64
N GLN A 362 -13.68 42.73 6.35
CA GLN A 362 -14.73 43.04 5.40
C GLN A 362 -15.65 41.83 5.13
N LYS A 363 -15.10 40.63 4.96
CA LYS A 363 -15.89 39.39 4.88
C LYS A 363 -16.69 39.11 6.15
N LYS A 364 -16.15 39.39 7.34
CA LYS A 364 -16.90 39.25 8.60
C LYS A 364 -18.04 40.27 8.70
N VAL A 365 -17.82 41.50 8.25
CA VAL A 365 -18.85 42.55 8.18
C VAL A 365 -19.96 42.17 7.18
N ASP A 366 -19.60 41.66 6.00
CA ASP A 366 -20.56 41.22 4.99
C ASP A 366 -21.35 39.98 5.43
N THR A 367 -20.71 39.03 6.13
CA THR A 367 -21.40 37.86 6.71
C THR A 367 -22.36 38.26 7.84
N ILE A 368 -22.05 39.31 8.61
CA ILE A 368 -22.93 39.85 9.65
C ILE A 368 -24.09 40.67 9.04
N LEU A 369 -23.86 41.36 7.92
CA LEU A 369 -24.90 42.08 7.19
C LEU A 369 -25.87 41.12 6.48
N LEU A 370 -25.35 40.07 5.83
CA LEU A 370 -26.15 39.04 5.16
C LEU A 370 -26.98 38.19 6.13
N SER A 371 -26.53 38.00 7.38
CA SER A 371 -27.30 37.28 8.40
C SER A 371 -28.35 38.14 9.12
N LYS A 372 -28.24 39.48 9.06
CA LYS A 372 -29.22 40.41 9.68
C LYS A 372 -30.24 40.99 8.72
N LEU A 373 -29.95 41.06 7.42
CA LEU A 373 -30.87 41.50 6.39
C LEU A 373 -31.38 40.26 5.66
N GLY A 374 -32.48 39.67 6.16
CA GLY A 374 -33.17 38.57 5.49
C GLY A 374 -33.69 39.00 4.13
N VAL A 375 -32.84 38.86 3.10
CA VAL A 375 -33.17 39.14 1.71
C VAL A 375 -33.23 37.80 0.98
N GLU A 376 -34.44 37.40 0.65
CA GLU A 376 -34.74 36.33 -0.31
C GLU A 376 -33.95 36.61 -1.59
N GLY A 377 -33.16 35.63 -2.01
CA GLY A 377 -32.28 35.77 -3.17
C GLY A 377 -33.07 35.86 -4.45
N ASP A 378 -33.07 37.05 -5.07
CA ASP A 378 -33.42 37.21 -6.46
C ASP A 378 -32.46 36.36 -7.32
N THR A 379 -33.08 35.51 -8.14
CA THR A 379 -32.43 34.66 -9.13
C THR A 379 -31.86 35.54 -10.24
N ILE A 380 -30.60 35.95 -10.08
CA ILE A 380 -29.81 36.47 -11.18
C ILE A 380 -29.47 35.29 -12.08
N THR A 381 -30.22 35.16 -13.18
CA THR A 381 -29.88 34.34 -14.35
C THR A 381 -28.63 34.93 -15.00
N ALA A 382 -27.48 34.62 -14.42
CA ALA A 382 -26.20 34.83 -15.08
C ALA A 382 -26.10 33.79 -16.20
N LYS A 383 -26.17 34.26 -17.46
CA LYS A 383 -25.65 33.52 -18.60
C LYS A 383 -24.14 33.35 -18.40
N THR A 384 -23.74 32.30 -17.68
CA THR A 384 -22.36 31.82 -17.65
C THR A 384 -22.08 31.17 -18.98
N THR A 385 -21.24 31.84 -19.78
CA THR A 385 -20.61 31.25 -20.96
C THR A 385 -19.84 30.02 -20.50
N PHE A 386 -20.32 28.85 -20.93
CA PHE A 386 -19.71 27.54 -20.69
C PHE A 386 -18.33 27.53 -21.38
N SER A 387 -17.25 27.34 -20.62
CA SER A 387 -15.87 27.43 -21.15
C SER A 387 -15.17 26.10 -21.39
N SER A 388 -15.79 24.97 -21.06
CA SER A 388 -15.18 23.66 -21.30
C SER A 388 -15.12 23.31 -22.79
N ILE A 389 -14.01 22.72 -23.21
CA ILE A 389 -13.84 22.20 -24.57
C ILE A 389 -14.37 20.76 -24.56
N VAL A 390 -15.45 20.52 -25.32
CA VAL A 390 -16.01 19.18 -25.52
C VAL A 390 -15.63 18.71 -26.90
N MET A 391 -14.88 17.61 -26.97
CA MET A 391 -14.61 16.89 -28.21
C MET A 391 -15.48 15.63 -28.22
N ASN A 392 -16.44 15.58 -29.15
CA ASN A 392 -17.35 14.45 -29.28
C ASN A 392 -16.61 13.20 -29.79
N ALA A 393 -17.17 12.04 -29.47
CA ALA A 393 -16.68 10.77 -30.00
C ALA A 393 -16.89 10.67 -31.52
N ASP A 394 -15.79 10.49 -32.23
CA ASP A 394 -15.72 10.36 -33.68
C ASP A 394 -15.32 8.93 -34.08
N LYS A 395 -15.44 8.61 -35.37
CA LYS A 395 -14.97 7.33 -35.90
C LYS A 395 -13.44 7.28 -35.88
N LEU A 396 -12.89 6.11 -35.54
CA LEU A 396 -11.45 5.84 -35.58
C LEU A 396 -10.94 5.95 -37.02
N GLN A 397 -9.84 6.68 -37.26
CA GLN A 397 -9.45 7.14 -38.60
C GLN A 397 -8.43 6.26 -39.36
N GLU A 398 -7.70 5.30 -38.76
CA GLU A 398 -6.90 4.28 -39.51
C GLU A 398 -6.28 3.20 -38.58
N ASP A 399 -6.04 2.00 -39.13
CA ASP A 399 -5.53 0.74 -38.51
C ASP A 399 -6.41 0.11 -37.41
N THR A 400 -7.59 -0.39 -37.77
CA THR A 400 -8.50 -1.13 -36.86
C THR A 400 -8.97 -2.47 -37.43
N GLU A 401 -9.11 -3.49 -36.60
CA GLU A 401 -9.67 -4.81 -36.94
C GLU A 401 -10.93 -5.10 -36.11
N GLU A 402 -11.98 -5.67 -36.73
CA GLU A 402 -13.23 -5.99 -36.02
C GLU A 402 -13.09 -7.27 -35.21
N CYS A 403 -13.49 -7.23 -33.94
CA CYS A 403 -13.63 -8.41 -33.10
C CYS A 403 -14.94 -9.15 -33.35
N ASP A 404 -14.95 -10.45 -33.09
CA ASP A 404 -16.18 -11.23 -33.00
C ASP A 404 -16.99 -10.75 -31.78
N ALA A 405 -18.27 -10.42 -32.00
CA ALA A 405 -19.14 -9.93 -30.93
C ALA A 405 -19.35 -11.02 -29.86
N SER A 406 -18.76 -10.82 -28.68
CA SER A 406 -18.79 -11.71 -27.54
C SER A 406 -19.25 -10.97 -26.28
N ASP A 407 -20.11 -11.59 -25.47
CA ASP A 407 -20.51 -11.08 -24.14
C ASP A 407 -19.65 -11.67 -23.01
N ASN A 408 -18.50 -12.28 -23.34
CA ASN A 408 -17.63 -12.93 -22.38
C ASN A 408 -16.54 -11.99 -21.84
N VAL A 409 -16.34 -11.98 -20.53
CA VAL A 409 -15.30 -11.18 -19.86
C VAL A 409 -13.89 -11.62 -20.26
N VAL A 410 -13.70 -12.92 -20.55
CA VAL A 410 -12.40 -13.44 -21.00
C VAL A 410 -12.03 -12.92 -22.39
N ASP A 411 -12.99 -12.85 -23.30
CA ASP A 411 -12.74 -12.37 -24.66
C ASP A 411 -12.48 -10.85 -24.64
N LEU A 412 -13.22 -10.11 -23.82
CA LEU A 412 -12.91 -8.69 -23.56
C LEU A 412 -11.51 -8.50 -22.95
N PHE A 413 -11.08 -9.41 -22.07
CA PHE A 413 -9.74 -9.37 -21.49
C PHE A 413 -8.67 -9.58 -22.56
N ASP A 414 -8.80 -10.61 -23.39
CA ASP A 414 -7.81 -10.93 -24.42
C ASP A 414 -7.71 -9.79 -25.45
N ASP A 415 -8.85 -9.27 -25.93
CA ASP A 415 -8.90 -8.16 -26.90
C ASP A 415 -8.36 -6.85 -26.32
N LEU A 416 -8.69 -6.55 -25.05
CA LEU A 416 -8.16 -5.37 -24.37
C LEU A 416 -6.67 -5.52 -24.11
N CYS A 417 -6.19 -6.72 -23.78
CA CYS A 417 -4.78 -7.02 -23.59
C CYS A 417 -4.00 -6.77 -24.88
N ASP A 418 -4.51 -7.24 -26.02
CA ASP A 418 -3.91 -6.97 -27.33
C ASP A 418 -3.87 -5.47 -27.63
N ASN A 419 -4.97 -4.74 -27.41
CA ASN A 419 -5.03 -3.30 -27.61
C ASN A 419 -4.05 -2.52 -26.71
N ILE A 420 -3.93 -2.92 -25.44
CA ILE A 420 -2.99 -2.31 -24.50
C ILE A 420 -1.55 -2.64 -24.90
N SER A 421 -1.28 -3.85 -25.40
CA SER A 421 0.06 -4.29 -25.83
C SER A 421 0.66 -3.47 -26.98
N VAL A 422 -0.17 -2.74 -27.72
CA VAL A 422 0.23 -1.81 -28.78
C VAL A 422 1.06 -0.64 -28.23
N TYR A 423 0.77 -0.22 -26.99
CA TYR A 423 1.36 0.96 -26.35
C TYR A 423 2.11 0.66 -25.05
N PHE A 424 1.77 -0.41 -24.33
CA PHE A 424 2.28 -0.68 -22.99
C PHE A 424 2.95 -2.06 -22.85
N ASP A 425 4.06 -2.09 -22.15
CA ASP A 425 4.65 -3.32 -21.60
C ASP A 425 3.81 -3.82 -20.41
N GLU A 426 3.97 -5.09 -20.02
CA GLU A 426 3.14 -5.72 -18.96
C GLU A 426 1.62 -5.60 -19.23
N SER A 427 1.22 -5.73 -20.50
CA SER A 427 -0.15 -5.50 -20.97
C SER A 427 -1.20 -6.36 -20.25
N SER A 428 -0.86 -7.59 -19.86
CA SER A 428 -1.74 -8.50 -19.11
C SER A 428 -2.08 -7.97 -17.72
N GLU A 429 -1.11 -7.42 -17.00
CA GLU A 429 -1.32 -6.86 -15.67
C GLU A 429 -2.14 -5.56 -15.75
N ILE A 430 -1.77 -4.66 -16.66
CA ILE A 430 -2.48 -3.39 -16.89
C ILE A 430 -3.95 -3.68 -17.24
N THR A 431 -4.17 -4.62 -18.15
CA THR A 431 -5.53 -5.02 -18.58
C THR A 431 -6.32 -5.63 -17.44
N SER A 432 -5.71 -6.49 -16.62
CA SER A 432 -6.36 -7.09 -15.46
C SER A 432 -6.84 -6.01 -14.48
N ILE A 433 -6.01 -5.00 -14.20
CA ILE A 433 -6.34 -3.90 -13.29
C ILE A 433 -7.44 -3.02 -13.89
N LEU A 434 -7.32 -2.65 -15.17
CA LEU A 434 -8.33 -1.85 -15.87
C LEU A 434 -9.68 -2.55 -15.88
N LEU A 435 -9.73 -3.79 -16.35
CA LEU A 435 -10.97 -4.56 -16.41
C LEU A 435 -11.60 -4.71 -15.02
N SER A 436 -10.79 -4.94 -13.99
CA SER A 436 -11.26 -4.97 -12.60
C SER A 436 -11.84 -3.64 -12.14
N ALA A 437 -11.26 -2.51 -12.54
CA ALA A 437 -11.76 -1.18 -12.26
C ALA A 437 -13.12 -0.92 -12.95
N LEU A 438 -13.19 -1.24 -14.24
CA LEU A 438 -14.37 -1.06 -15.09
C LEU A 438 -15.57 -1.86 -14.55
N LEU A 439 -15.37 -3.15 -14.29
CA LEU A 439 -16.41 -4.04 -13.75
C LEU A 439 -16.81 -3.70 -12.31
N SER A 440 -15.95 -3.01 -11.56
CA SER A 440 -16.24 -2.51 -10.21
C SER A 440 -16.83 -1.09 -10.19
N ASN A 441 -17.15 -0.50 -11.34
CA ASN A 441 -17.60 0.89 -11.49
C ASN A 441 -16.68 1.90 -10.79
N LYS A 442 -15.37 1.67 -10.89
CA LYS A 442 -14.34 2.59 -10.41
C LYS A 442 -13.80 3.40 -11.57
N ALA A 443 -13.70 4.71 -11.37
CA ALA A 443 -12.98 5.56 -12.30
C ALA A 443 -11.48 5.23 -12.27
N VAL A 444 -10.77 5.56 -13.34
CA VAL A 444 -9.32 5.35 -13.42
C VAL A 444 -8.62 6.70 -13.48
N ILE A 445 -7.61 6.89 -12.64
CA ILE A 445 -6.75 8.08 -12.66
C ILE A 445 -5.37 7.66 -13.18
N VAL A 446 -4.90 8.36 -14.20
CA VAL A 446 -3.60 8.13 -14.86
C VAL A 446 -3.00 9.46 -15.26
N THR A 447 -1.71 9.47 -15.59
CA THR A 447 -1.04 10.67 -16.08
C THR A 447 -1.44 10.99 -17.52
N ASP A 448 -1.49 12.28 -17.87
CA ASP A 448 -1.95 12.75 -19.19
C ASP A 448 -1.14 12.19 -20.38
N ASP A 449 0.12 11.83 -20.17
CA ASP A 449 1.04 11.29 -21.20
C ASP A 449 0.63 9.89 -21.70
N VAL A 450 -0.04 9.10 -20.87
CA VAL A 450 -0.52 7.74 -21.17
C VAL A 450 -2.04 7.63 -21.25
N ALA A 451 -2.75 8.61 -20.68
CA ALA A 451 -4.19 8.54 -20.52
C ALA A 451 -4.92 8.40 -21.85
N TYR A 452 -4.56 9.20 -22.86
CA TYR A 452 -5.25 9.19 -24.14
C TYR A 452 -5.14 7.83 -24.86
N GLN A 453 -3.96 7.21 -24.84
CA GLN A 453 -3.70 5.90 -25.45
C GLN A 453 -4.54 4.83 -24.75
N MET A 454 -4.51 4.81 -23.41
CA MET A 454 -5.27 3.86 -22.61
C MET A 454 -6.79 4.01 -22.82
N VAL A 455 -7.30 5.24 -22.79
CA VAL A 455 -8.72 5.53 -23.02
C VAL A 455 -9.12 5.10 -24.43
N SER A 456 -8.27 5.35 -25.43
CA SER A 456 -8.53 4.98 -26.82
C SER A 456 -8.64 3.47 -27.00
N CYS A 457 -7.78 2.68 -26.33
CA CYS A 457 -7.86 1.22 -26.32
C CYS A 457 -9.19 0.70 -25.75
N ILE A 458 -9.69 1.32 -24.68
CA ILE A 458 -10.96 0.95 -24.04
C ILE A 458 -12.15 1.38 -24.92
N SER A 459 -12.12 2.62 -25.41
CA SER A 459 -13.18 3.20 -26.25
C SER A 459 -13.33 2.49 -27.60
N ALA A 460 -12.23 1.97 -28.16
CA ALA A 460 -12.26 1.15 -29.37
C ALA A 460 -13.09 -0.13 -29.19
N LEU A 461 -13.00 -0.77 -28.02
CA LEU A 461 -13.70 -2.03 -27.73
C LEU A 461 -15.14 -1.84 -27.25
N ILE A 462 -15.42 -0.77 -26.51
CA ILE A 462 -16.76 -0.52 -25.96
C ILE A 462 -17.64 0.24 -26.95
N ASP A 463 -17.12 1.33 -27.53
CA ASP A 463 -17.89 2.28 -28.33
C ASP A 463 -17.62 2.16 -29.84
N ALA A 464 -16.59 1.42 -30.26
CA ALA A 464 -16.04 1.42 -31.63
C ALA A 464 -15.72 2.84 -32.16
N LYS A 465 -15.37 3.77 -31.25
CA LYS A 465 -15.18 5.20 -31.51
C LYS A 465 -14.05 5.75 -30.64
N THR A 466 -13.63 6.99 -30.93
CA THR A 466 -12.81 7.76 -29.99
C THR A 466 -13.62 8.12 -28.74
N PRO A 467 -12.96 8.32 -27.58
CA PRO A 467 -13.66 8.66 -26.35
C PRO A 467 -14.26 10.07 -26.40
N LEU A 468 -15.31 10.30 -25.61
CA LEU A 468 -15.77 11.66 -25.33
C LEU A 468 -14.74 12.37 -24.46
N MET A 469 -14.14 13.44 -24.96
CA MET A 469 -13.18 14.24 -24.16
C MET A 469 -13.82 15.54 -23.69
N ILE A 470 -13.74 15.81 -22.40
CA ILE A 470 -14.24 17.05 -21.79
C ILE A 470 -13.11 17.70 -21.01
N GLN A 471 -12.54 18.76 -21.56
CA GLN A 471 -11.53 19.56 -20.89
C GLN A 471 -12.19 20.72 -20.14
N MET A 472 -12.08 20.72 -18.82
CA MET A 472 -12.55 21.82 -17.97
C MET A 472 -11.50 22.94 -17.97
N VAL A 473 -11.93 24.17 -18.22
CA VAL A 473 -11.02 25.32 -18.42
C VAL A 473 -11.02 26.22 -17.18
N LYS A 474 -12.02 26.12 -16.29
CA LYS A 474 -12.10 26.92 -15.05
C LYS A 474 -12.74 26.13 -13.89
N GLN A 475 -12.30 26.42 -12.66
CA GLN A 475 -12.94 26.01 -11.37
C GLN A 475 -14.43 26.45 -11.19
N LYS A 476 -15.04 27.11 -12.19
CA LYS A 476 -16.44 27.57 -12.19
C LYS A 476 -17.25 26.98 -13.34
N ASP A 477 -16.72 25.99 -14.06
CA ASP A 477 -17.53 25.26 -15.01
C ASP A 477 -18.64 24.52 -14.23
N ASP A 478 -19.87 24.66 -14.70
CA ASP A 478 -21.06 24.15 -14.02
C ASP A 478 -21.06 22.63 -14.11
N VAL A 479 -20.64 21.96 -13.03
CA VAL A 479 -20.51 20.50 -12.95
C VAL A 479 -21.81 19.81 -13.36
N ASP A 480 -22.97 20.40 -13.04
CA ASP A 480 -24.28 19.86 -13.43
C ASP A 480 -24.46 19.85 -14.95
N LYS A 481 -23.93 20.85 -15.66
CA LYS A 481 -23.94 20.85 -17.14
C LYS A 481 -23.01 19.79 -17.71
N ILE A 482 -21.85 19.58 -17.10
CA ILE A 482 -20.90 18.54 -17.54
C ILE A 482 -21.50 17.16 -17.33
N VAL A 483 -22.11 16.92 -16.17
CA VAL A 483 -22.87 15.69 -15.91
C VAL A 483 -24.00 15.51 -16.94
N GLY A 484 -24.71 16.60 -17.27
CA GLY A 484 -25.72 16.61 -18.34
C GLY A 484 -25.14 16.13 -19.67
N ILE A 485 -24.03 16.72 -20.12
CA ILE A 485 -23.35 16.35 -21.37
C ILE A 485 -22.88 14.89 -21.36
N ILE A 486 -22.31 14.43 -20.24
CA ILE A 486 -21.85 13.04 -20.10
C ILE A 486 -23.01 12.07 -20.21
N ASN A 487 -24.12 12.34 -19.52
CA ASN A 487 -25.28 11.46 -19.50
C ASN A 487 -26.10 11.51 -20.80
N GLU A 488 -26.11 12.64 -21.51
CA GLU A 488 -26.76 12.80 -22.81
C GLU A 488 -25.93 12.21 -23.97
N SER A 489 -24.62 12.03 -23.78
CA SER A 489 -23.74 11.44 -24.79
C SER A 489 -23.98 9.95 -25.00
N ASP A 490 -23.90 9.51 -26.25
CA ASP A 490 -23.97 8.09 -26.63
C ASP A 490 -22.68 7.32 -26.28
N SER A 491 -21.58 8.01 -25.98
CA SER A 491 -20.30 7.38 -25.63
C SER A 491 -20.32 6.85 -24.21
N TYR A 492 -19.97 5.58 -24.01
CA TYR A 492 -19.81 5.00 -22.68
C TYR A 492 -18.48 5.41 -22.04
N VAL A 493 -17.43 5.63 -22.85
CA VAL A 493 -16.10 6.00 -22.36
C VAL A 493 -15.90 7.51 -22.42
N VAL A 494 -15.57 8.09 -21.26
CA VAL A 494 -15.38 9.53 -21.06
C VAL A 494 -14.00 9.80 -20.48
N TYR A 495 -13.28 10.73 -21.10
CA TYR A 495 -11.99 11.20 -20.65
C TYR A 495 -12.03 12.66 -20.19
N LEU A 496 -11.51 12.89 -18.99
CA LEU A 496 -11.45 14.19 -18.32
C LEU A 496 -9.98 14.60 -18.15
N PRO A 497 -9.33 15.18 -19.19
CA PRO A 497 -7.94 15.60 -19.12
C PRO A 497 -7.74 16.74 -18.11
N GLY A 498 -6.70 16.63 -17.29
CA GLY A 498 -6.26 17.68 -16.36
C GLY A 498 -7.26 18.11 -15.28
N LEU A 499 -8.38 17.39 -15.08
CA LEU A 499 -9.41 17.76 -14.11
C LEU A 499 -8.86 17.88 -12.69
N LEU A 500 -7.92 17.00 -12.35
CA LEU A 500 -7.34 16.90 -11.02
C LEU A 500 -6.13 17.83 -10.83
N ASP A 501 -5.69 18.56 -11.85
CA ASP A 501 -4.54 19.48 -11.71
C ASP A 501 -4.86 20.71 -10.87
N ASP A 502 -6.13 21.13 -10.84
CA ASP A 502 -6.62 22.26 -10.04
C ASP A 502 -7.09 21.86 -8.62
N TYR A 503 -6.82 20.62 -8.19
CA TYR A 503 -7.28 20.05 -6.92
C TYR A 503 -8.81 20.00 -6.75
N ASP A 504 -9.55 19.88 -7.85
CA ASP A 504 -11.01 19.85 -7.84
C ASP A 504 -11.59 18.44 -7.58
N GLU A 505 -11.35 17.94 -6.38
CA GLU A 505 -11.90 16.65 -5.91
C GLU A 505 -13.43 16.64 -5.86
N VAL A 506 -14.04 17.81 -5.62
CA VAL A 506 -15.48 17.94 -5.47
C VAL A 506 -16.16 17.66 -6.79
N SER A 507 -15.75 18.35 -7.86
CA SER A 507 -16.28 18.13 -9.21
C SER A 507 -16.07 16.69 -9.67
N PHE A 508 -14.88 16.12 -9.47
CA PHE A 508 -14.61 14.72 -9.80
C PHE A 508 -15.54 13.76 -9.07
N SER A 509 -15.72 13.94 -7.75
CA SER A 509 -16.61 13.09 -6.96
C SER A 509 -18.08 13.19 -7.37
N ILE A 510 -18.53 14.37 -7.80
CA ILE A 510 -19.90 14.58 -8.30
C ILE A 510 -20.09 13.86 -9.63
N ILE A 511 -19.14 14.00 -10.56
CA ILE A 511 -19.19 13.34 -11.88
C ILE A 511 -19.22 11.82 -11.71
N CYS A 512 -18.33 11.24 -10.89
CA CYS A 512 -18.33 9.79 -10.64
C CYS A 512 -19.62 9.28 -10.00
N ARG A 513 -20.27 10.07 -9.14
CA ARG A 513 -21.54 9.67 -8.49
C ARG A 513 -22.75 9.79 -9.40
N GLN A 514 -22.79 10.82 -10.25
CA GLN A 514 -23.95 11.13 -11.09
C GLN A 514 -23.89 10.47 -12.49
N CYS A 515 -22.76 9.88 -12.86
CA CYS A 515 -22.57 9.17 -14.14
C CYS A 515 -22.17 7.68 -13.93
N PRO A 516 -22.93 6.87 -13.16
CA PRO A 516 -22.51 5.52 -12.75
C PRO A 516 -22.49 4.47 -13.87
N ARG A 517 -23.06 4.79 -15.05
CA ARG A 517 -23.08 3.91 -16.24
C ARG A 517 -21.99 4.24 -17.25
N LYS A 518 -21.14 5.21 -16.94
CA LYS A 518 -20.08 5.69 -17.84
C LYS A 518 -18.73 5.28 -17.28
N VAL A 519 -17.83 4.89 -18.16
CA VAL A 519 -16.43 4.64 -17.84
C VAL A 519 -15.74 5.99 -17.79
N ILE A 520 -15.36 6.41 -16.58
CA ILE A 520 -14.70 7.71 -16.36
C ILE A 520 -13.21 7.48 -16.18
N ILE A 521 -12.42 8.13 -17.02
CA ILE A 521 -10.96 8.16 -16.90
C ILE A 521 -10.54 9.62 -16.73
N ALA A 522 -9.78 9.91 -15.68
CA ALA A 522 -9.27 11.24 -15.40
C ALA A 522 -7.76 11.30 -15.63
N GLY A 523 -7.35 12.30 -16.38
CA GLY A 523 -5.95 12.64 -16.60
C GLY A 523 -5.45 13.62 -15.53
N VAL A 524 -4.20 13.47 -15.13
CA VAL A 524 -3.49 14.43 -14.26
C VAL A 524 -2.10 14.67 -14.82
N ALA A 525 -1.59 15.91 -14.75
CA ALA A 525 -0.26 16.22 -15.24
C ALA A 525 0.83 15.48 -14.45
N THR A 526 0.63 15.32 -13.14
CA THR A 526 1.57 14.59 -12.27
C THR A 526 0.83 13.84 -11.16
N LEU A 527 1.25 12.61 -10.87
CA LEU A 527 0.69 11.85 -9.74
C LEU A 527 1.07 12.45 -8.37
N ALA A 528 2.04 13.37 -8.32
CA ALA A 528 2.36 14.11 -7.10
C ALA A 528 1.23 15.04 -6.67
N HIS A 529 0.42 15.56 -7.61
CA HIS A 529 -0.74 16.41 -7.28
C HIS A 529 -1.78 15.65 -6.45
N LEU A 530 -1.92 14.34 -6.64
CA LEU A 530 -2.83 13.51 -5.86
C LEU A 530 -2.41 13.38 -4.39
N SER A 531 -1.13 13.51 -4.07
CA SER A 531 -0.65 13.45 -2.68
C SER A 531 -1.09 14.66 -1.84
N MET A 532 -1.44 15.77 -2.49
CA MET A 532 -1.94 16.99 -1.84
C MET A 532 -3.46 16.99 -1.67
N MET A 533 -4.14 16.01 -2.28
CA MET A 533 -5.59 15.82 -2.19
C MET A 533 -6.00 15.05 -0.94
N SER A 534 -7.27 15.16 -0.56
CA SER A 534 -7.84 14.27 0.43
C SER A 534 -7.89 12.84 -0.13
N GLY A 535 -7.57 11.85 0.72
CA GLY A 535 -7.71 10.43 0.36
C GLY A 535 -9.15 10.01 0.02
N GLY A 536 -10.12 10.93 0.06
CA GLY A 536 -11.51 10.73 -0.34
C GLY A 536 -11.68 10.31 -1.79
N ILE A 537 -10.76 10.70 -2.68
CA ILE A 537 -10.79 10.38 -4.12
C ILE A 537 -10.73 8.85 -4.38
N ASN A 538 -10.02 8.11 -3.54
CA ASN A 538 -9.86 6.66 -3.61
C ASN A 538 -11.18 5.89 -3.38
N ASN A 539 -12.24 6.56 -2.90
CA ASN A 539 -13.57 5.96 -2.82
C ASN A 539 -14.27 5.84 -4.17
N TYR A 540 -13.83 6.60 -5.18
CA TYR A 540 -14.45 6.64 -6.51
C TYR A 540 -13.53 6.10 -7.60
N ALA A 541 -12.21 6.18 -7.39
CA ALA A 541 -11.24 5.88 -8.42
C ALA A 541 -10.06 5.05 -7.93
N ILE A 542 -9.38 4.43 -8.89
CA ILE A 542 -8.10 3.74 -8.73
C ILE A 542 -7.05 4.56 -9.47
N THR A 543 -5.91 4.80 -8.82
CA THR A 543 -4.78 5.51 -9.45
C THR A 543 -3.76 4.52 -9.98
N MET A 544 -3.47 4.59 -11.28
CA MET A 544 -2.50 3.73 -11.96
C MET A 544 -1.26 4.53 -12.37
N ASP A 545 -0.07 4.02 -12.02
CA ASP A 545 1.23 4.60 -12.37
C ASP A 545 1.88 3.76 -13.46
N ILE A 546 1.51 4.04 -14.71
CA ILE A 546 1.89 3.20 -15.86
C ILE A 546 2.78 3.94 -16.88
N SER A 547 3.20 5.17 -16.61
CA SER A 547 4.03 5.98 -17.52
C SER A 547 5.33 5.28 -17.91
N ASN A 548 5.95 4.57 -16.97
CA ASN A 548 7.20 3.84 -17.19
C ASN A 548 7.06 2.58 -18.06
N TYR A 549 5.83 2.15 -18.34
CA TYR A 549 5.54 0.98 -19.17
C TYR A 549 5.17 1.37 -20.60
N LEU A 550 5.11 2.67 -20.92
CA LEU A 550 4.83 3.16 -22.26
C LEU A 550 6.01 2.86 -23.20
N HIS A 551 5.72 2.23 -24.34
CA HIS A 551 6.68 2.01 -25.42
C HIS A 551 6.19 2.59 -26.76
N PHE A 552 7.07 2.62 -27.75
CA PHE A 552 6.72 3.12 -29.09
C PHE A 552 5.65 2.24 -29.75
N LYS A 553 4.59 2.86 -30.25
CA LYS A 553 3.46 2.18 -30.90
C LYS A 553 3.93 1.07 -31.84
N LYS A 554 3.50 -0.17 -31.56
CA LYS A 554 3.71 -1.31 -32.47
C LYS A 554 2.86 -1.15 -33.73
N LYS A 555 3.33 -1.69 -34.87
CA LYS A 555 2.56 -1.75 -36.13
C LYS A 555 1.48 -2.85 -36.06
N GLN A 556 0.56 -2.72 -35.11
CA GLN A 556 -0.58 -3.60 -34.92
C GLN A 556 -1.85 -2.74 -34.96
N ALA A 557 -2.89 -3.27 -35.60
CA ALA A 557 -4.20 -2.64 -35.64
C ALA A 557 -4.86 -2.72 -34.25
N LEU A 558 -5.70 -1.74 -33.94
CA LEU A 558 -6.55 -1.80 -32.74
C LEU A 558 -7.79 -2.63 -33.03
N TRP A 559 -8.07 -3.56 -32.14
CA TRP A 559 -9.33 -4.29 -32.07
C TRP A 559 -10.48 -3.32 -31.74
N ILE A 560 -11.54 -3.36 -32.56
CA ILE A 560 -12.76 -2.59 -32.37
C ILE A 560 -13.95 -3.52 -32.12
N GLY A 561 -14.77 -3.16 -31.15
CA GLY A 561 -15.89 -3.97 -30.69
C GLY A 561 -17.06 -3.13 -30.18
N LYS A 562 -18.11 -3.81 -29.73
CA LYS A 562 -19.24 -3.20 -29.01
C LYS A 562 -19.56 -4.00 -27.76
N TYR A 563 -18.56 -4.14 -26.90
CA TYR A 563 -18.70 -4.86 -25.65
C TYR A 563 -19.64 -4.10 -24.70
N SER A 564 -20.56 -4.84 -24.08
CA SER A 564 -21.49 -4.30 -23.08
C SER A 564 -21.03 -4.69 -21.68
N LEU A 565 -20.59 -3.71 -20.89
CA LEU A 565 -20.19 -3.96 -19.50
C LEU A 565 -21.37 -4.35 -18.60
N ASP A 566 -22.59 -3.89 -18.94
CA ASP A 566 -23.81 -4.18 -18.18
C ASP A 566 -24.21 -5.66 -18.23
N SER A 567 -23.85 -6.38 -19.30
CA SER A 567 -24.10 -7.83 -19.45
C SER A 567 -23.04 -8.69 -18.76
N MET A 568 -21.93 -8.09 -18.32
CA MET A 568 -20.73 -8.76 -17.80
C MET A 568 -20.64 -8.76 -16.27
N THR A 569 -21.77 -8.62 -15.57
CA THR A 569 -21.78 -8.58 -14.10
C THR A 569 -21.17 -9.83 -13.48
N VAL A 570 -20.02 -9.67 -12.84
CA VAL A 570 -19.35 -10.73 -12.09
C VAL A 570 -20.08 -10.91 -10.76
N GLU A 571 -20.69 -12.09 -10.53
CA GLU A 571 -21.20 -12.44 -9.20
C GLU A 571 -20.02 -12.51 -8.23
N HIS A 572 -19.94 -11.54 -7.31
CA HIS A 572 -18.86 -11.50 -6.34
C HIS A 572 -18.98 -12.65 -5.34
N ASP A 573 -17.96 -13.52 -5.31
CA ASP A 573 -17.82 -14.51 -4.24
C ASP A 573 -17.43 -13.81 -2.93
N VAL A 574 -18.44 -13.60 -2.08
CA VAL A 574 -18.30 -12.98 -0.75
C VAL A 574 -17.28 -13.74 0.11
N THR A 575 -17.13 -15.05 -0.10
CA THR A 575 -16.19 -15.90 0.63
C THR A 575 -14.76 -15.55 0.25
N LYS A 576 -14.44 -15.50 -1.06
CA LYS A 576 -13.13 -15.06 -1.56
C LYS A 576 -12.79 -13.64 -1.15
N CYS A 577 -13.75 -12.71 -1.25
CA CYS A 577 -13.54 -11.32 -0.84
C CYS A 577 -13.18 -11.22 0.66
N LYS A 578 -13.80 -12.05 1.51
CA LYS A 578 -13.50 -12.12 2.94
C LYS A 578 -12.12 -12.72 3.21
N GLU A 579 -11.70 -13.71 2.42
CA GLU A 579 -10.35 -14.27 2.48
C GLU A 579 -9.29 -13.23 2.10
N TYR A 580 -9.48 -12.52 0.99
CA TYR A 580 -8.60 -11.43 0.58
C TYR A 580 -8.56 -10.31 1.61
N TYR A 581 -9.70 -9.89 2.16
CA TYR A 581 -9.73 -8.90 3.23
C TYR A 581 -8.88 -9.34 4.42
N ASN A 582 -9.04 -10.59 4.88
CA ASN A 582 -8.31 -11.11 6.03
C ASN A 582 -6.81 -11.27 5.76
N LYS A 583 -6.43 -11.69 4.54
CA LYS A 583 -5.04 -11.90 4.15
C LYS A 583 -4.31 -10.58 3.92
N TYR A 584 -4.92 -9.66 3.18
CA TYR A 584 -4.25 -8.50 2.60
C TYR A 584 -4.52 -7.19 3.33
N PHE A 585 -5.76 -6.94 3.75
CA PHE A 585 -6.18 -5.61 4.17
C PHE A 585 -6.50 -5.49 5.66
N ARG A 586 -6.75 -6.60 6.38
CA ARG A 586 -7.13 -6.57 7.80
C ARG A 586 -6.11 -5.86 8.66
N GLY A 587 -4.81 -6.11 8.44
CA GLY A 587 -3.72 -5.41 9.11
C GLY A 587 -3.73 -3.91 8.81
N LEU A 588 -3.90 -3.54 7.53
CA LEU A 588 -3.90 -2.15 7.08
C LEU A 588 -5.09 -1.35 7.65
N VAL A 589 -6.28 -1.94 7.68
CA VAL A 589 -7.49 -1.31 8.22
C VAL A 589 -7.44 -1.17 9.74
N LEU A 590 -6.97 -2.19 10.47
CA LEU A 590 -6.86 -2.13 11.94
C LEU A 590 -5.89 -1.06 12.42
N ASN A 591 -4.89 -0.73 11.60
CA ASN A 591 -3.90 0.31 11.89
C ASN A 591 -4.24 1.65 11.23
N HIS A 592 -5.49 1.84 10.78
CA HIS A 592 -5.98 3.11 10.20
C HIS A 592 -5.22 3.62 8.96
N MET A 593 -4.46 2.75 8.28
CA MET A 593 -3.71 3.12 7.07
C MET A 593 -4.58 3.10 5.81
N MET A 594 -5.72 2.42 5.86
CA MET A 594 -6.69 2.38 4.76
C MET A 594 -8.11 2.37 5.32
N GLY A 595 -9.01 3.10 4.67
CA GLY A 595 -10.43 3.06 5.01
C GLY A 595 -11.05 1.70 4.69
N LYS A 596 -11.91 1.19 5.60
CA LYS A 596 -12.57 -0.12 5.42
C LYS A 596 -13.33 -0.23 4.09
N LYS A 597 -13.98 0.86 3.64
CA LYS A 597 -14.67 0.89 2.35
C LYS A 597 -13.71 0.63 1.19
N VAL A 598 -12.60 1.37 1.15
CA VAL A 598 -11.59 1.25 0.11
C VAL A 598 -10.94 -0.14 0.12
N ALA A 599 -10.69 -0.71 1.31
CA ALA A 599 -10.21 -2.08 1.43
C ALA A 599 -11.18 -3.12 0.85
N LEU A 600 -12.49 -2.94 1.06
CA LEU A 600 -13.50 -3.82 0.46
C LEU A 600 -13.57 -3.65 -1.05
N ASP A 601 -13.48 -2.42 -1.55
CA ASP A 601 -13.41 -2.12 -2.98
C ASP A 601 -12.22 -2.84 -3.63
N PHE A 602 -11.04 -2.81 -2.99
CA PHE A 602 -9.88 -3.58 -3.44
C PHE A 602 -10.05 -5.10 -3.34
N CYS A 603 -10.85 -5.62 -2.41
CA CYS A 603 -11.15 -7.06 -2.39
C CYS A 603 -11.95 -7.48 -3.63
N PHE A 604 -12.87 -6.62 -4.10
CA PHE A 604 -13.60 -6.86 -5.35
C PHE A 604 -12.67 -6.79 -6.56
N ILE A 605 -11.81 -5.76 -6.61
CA ILE A 605 -10.79 -5.63 -7.66
C ILE A 605 -9.87 -6.85 -7.68
N LEU A 606 -9.37 -7.32 -6.53
CA LEU A 606 -8.53 -8.51 -6.43
C LEU A 606 -9.24 -9.78 -6.90
N SER A 607 -10.56 -9.89 -6.68
CA SER A 607 -11.30 -11.07 -7.12
C SER A 607 -11.29 -11.24 -8.64
N ILE A 608 -11.49 -10.14 -9.37
CA ILE A 608 -11.47 -10.13 -10.84
C ILE A 608 -10.02 -10.24 -11.32
N TYR A 609 -9.10 -9.49 -10.73
CA TYR A 609 -7.68 -9.50 -11.09
C TYR A 609 -7.07 -10.90 -11.00
N PHE A 610 -7.36 -11.65 -9.93
CA PHE A 610 -6.79 -13.00 -9.75
C PHE A 610 -7.40 -14.06 -10.65
N ASP A 611 -8.58 -13.84 -11.21
CA ASP A 611 -9.16 -14.73 -12.20
C ASP A 611 -8.32 -14.74 -13.50
N PHE A 612 -7.66 -13.62 -13.84
CA PHE A 612 -6.76 -13.50 -15.00
C PHE A 612 -5.28 -13.74 -14.65
N MET A 613 -4.82 -13.21 -13.52
CA MET A 613 -3.41 -13.28 -13.11
C MET A 613 -3.05 -14.54 -12.31
N GLN A 614 -3.96 -15.53 -12.24
CA GLN A 614 -3.76 -16.83 -11.58
C GLN A 614 -3.26 -16.72 -10.12
N GLY A 615 -3.71 -15.69 -9.39
CA GLY A 615 -3.32 -15.48 -7.99
C GLY A 615 -1.97 -14.79 -7.77
N GLN A 616 -1.26 -14.36 -8.82
CA GLN A 616 0.01 -13.63 -8.69
C GLN A 616 -0.24 -12.13 -8.58
N ILE A 617 0.43 -11.45 -7.63
CA ILE A 617 0.41 -9.98 -7.50
C ILE A 617 1.62 -9.42 -8.24
N GLY A 618 1.38 -8.78 -9.38
CA GLY A 618 2.41 -8.06 -10.13
C GLY A 618 2.74 -6.69 -9.51
N ASP A 619 3.76 -6.04 -10.06
CA ASP A 619 4.33 -4.83 -9.45
C ASP A 619 3.45 -3.59 -9.69
N ILE A 620 2.68 -3.55 -10.79
CA ILE A 620 1.75 -2.44 -11.07
C ILE A 620 0.63 -2.44 -10.03
N LEU A 621 0.06 -3.61 -9.69
CA LEU A 621 -0.97 -3.70 -8.67
C LEU A 621 -0.45 -3.31 -7.27
N LYS A 622 0.81 -3.66 -6.94
CA LYS A 622 1.42 -3.18 -5.68
C LYS A 622 1.54 -1.66 -5.66
N ALA A 623 1.88 -1.03 -6.78
CA ALA A 623 1.99 0.42 -6.90
C ALA A 623 0.62 1.09 -6.72
N VAL A 624 -0.42 0.50 -7.32
CA VAL A 624 -1.80 0.96 -7.20
C VAL A 624 -2.28 0.91 -5.75
N VAL A 625 -2.07 -0.21 -5.05
CA VAL A 625 -2.55 -0.40 -3.68
C VAL A 625 -1.77 0.46 -2.68
N SER A 626 -0.45 0.56 -2.85
CA SER A 626 0.41 1.33 -1.94
C SER A 626 0.12 2.83 -1.96
N LYS A 627 -0.30 3.39 -3.10
CA LYS A 627 -0.69 4.81 -3.21
C LYS A 627 -1.91 5.21 -2.37
N VAL A 628 -2.66 4.24 -1.87
CA VAL A 628 -3.85 4.47 -1.06
C VAL A 628 -3.54 4.48 0.44
N PHE A 629 -2.31 4.13 0.83
CA PHE A 629 -1.91 4.10 2.24
C PHE A 629 -1.80 5.52 2.82
N ASP A 630 -2.58 5.82 3.87
CA ASP A 630 -2.50 7.07 4.64
C ASP A 630 -1.41 6.93 5.72
N CYS A 631 -0.14 6.96 5.31
CA CYS A 631 1.01 6.86 6.21
C CYS A 631 1.31 8.22 6.88
N LYS A 632 0.44 8.68 7.79
CA LYS A 632 0.73 9.85 8.62
C LYS A 632 1.80 9.52 9.65
N ALA A 633 3.07 9.69 9.28
CA ALA A 633 4.25 9.85 10.15
C ALA A 633 4.23 9.04 11.48
N ASP A 634 3.87 7.77 11.43
CA ASP A 634 3.93 6.84 12.56
C ASP A 634 4.96 5.76 12.23
N GLU A 635 6.03 5.66 13.02
CA GLU A 635 7.13 4.70 12.78
C GLU A 635 6.65 3.24 12.76
N ASN A 636 5.53 2.94 13.42
CA ASN A 636 4.90 1.61 13.35
C ASN A 636 4.18 1.37 12.01
N ALA A 637 3.68 2.42 11.34
CA ALA A 637 2.98 2.30 10.06
C ALA A 637 3.95 1.84 8.96
N THR A 638 5.17 2.35 8.95
CA THR A 638 6.22 1.97 7.98
C THR A 638 6.57 0.49 8.09
N THR A 639 6.74 -0.04 9.31
CA THR A 639 7.05 -1.46 9.52
C THR A 639 5.91 -2.39 9.10
N ILE A 640 4.65 -1.93 9.17
CA ILE A 640 3.49 -2.74 8.75
C ILE A 640 3.32 -2.68 7.23
N VAL A 641 3.57 -1.53 6.62
CA VAL A 641 3.60 -1.36 5.16
C VAL A 641 4.71 -2.20 4.54
N GLU A 642 5.92 -2.19 5.10
CA GLU A 642 7.06 -3.04 4.69
C GLU A 642 6.77 -4.56 4.79
N LYS A 643 5.88 -4.95 5.70
CA LYS A 643 5.42 -6.34 5.86
C LYS A 643 4.24 -6.69 4.96
N SER A 644 3.64 -5.72 4.28
CA SER A 644 2.54 -5.96 3.36
C SER A 644 3.04 -6.56 2.05
N GLU A 645 2.26 -7.47 1.44
CA GLU A 645 2.57 -8.02 0.11
C GLU A 645 2.54 -6.94 -1.01
N PHE A 646 2.03 -5.74 -0.71
CA PHE A 646 1.93 -4.60 -1.62
C PHE A 646 3.02 -3.54 -1.40
N TYR A 647 4.04 -3.83 -0.60
CA TYR A 647 5.18 -2.94 -0.44
C TYR A 647 6.03 -2.88 -1.72
N ILE A 648 6.32 -1.67 -2.18
CA ILE A 648 7.36 -1.41 -3.19
C ILE A 648 8.48 -0.67 -2.46
N GLY A 649 9.67 -1.26 -2.47
CA GLY A 649 10.85 -0.75 -1.76
C GLY A 649 11.63 0.30 -2.50
#